data_AF-A0A3N5UDD7-F1
#
_entry.id   AF-A0A3N5UDD7-F1
#
_cell.length_a   1.000
_cell.length_b   1.000
_cell.length_c   1.000
_cell.angle_alpha   90.00
_cell.angle_beta   90.00
_cell.angle_gamma   90.00
#
_symmetry.space_group_name_H-M   'P 1'
#
loop_
_entity.id
_entity.type
_entity.pdbx_description
1 polymer ?
#
loop_
_entity_poly.entity_id
_entity_poly.type
_entity_poly.pdbx_seq_one_letter_code
_entity_poly.pdbx_strand_id
1 'polypeptide(L)'
;LAARLLIFGIFATLVMLVVIWPFWEWGYTQSIQMPIDHASRHNFFQDPMAPMLFFLPVYGPLMVIIPSALWLPLRYASGTIVARKRSLLGLGIAFGALFLLGLGDTTPLPRLLFGKGWEWLTYDRFAFWASLTLLPFFGMIVILLRQRFRAIRLTVFLLLAGFSLTVGLATAFLPLQPGKVDMRPIVSFLKQEEHSNWRYLTFGFGDQLALLSTLTPATTIDGSYHTARTLSELRTSGLGQIDTAFWFPYGLDALDPILQKAGEHGVRWGFVNVSKYVPVLERNGWIKIKTLKGGVQVWENPSAVIPDLTQQPAIDPLASFSWGTLPVLSLITSLALGSLQVWHIQAEKVLRGVYVFTVGLIPVALCFWYYRTISDFPHDRIYFTYSDALFFLADALVLLAVILWLSTKIAQPFSLRPSTFHFLLFTLLLLSSLSLLWSRDWRTSLYVALHILLIFLFVLSLRDWSDAWRSILLGFCAALSIQFMTGIVEFLNQTTAFLAPLDLNWPGMLDPSVRGAIIVELPNGESFLRAYGTLPHPNILGGFVLILLLGPIAFFLRKEKPNNLALLLLIPGIALLALTFSRSAWLALTVFGIVLLWKSKYFDRNRLAVLLAVSALSFIVTLFPYRELVQARTINTTSHSEEFSFIGRAWLNGEAIKMIREYPLTGVGIGSFIIELARRAGAGYVVEPAHNVPLLAGAELGIPGLLAVLALSISFGVRLFKTQNPNAILAGATLTGLCLISLFDHYLWTLAPGRLMLGLVLGLFVGQGVSHEA
;
A
#
# COMPACT_ATOMS: atom_id res chain seq x y z
N LEU A 1 3.17 23.85 -30.01
CA LEU A 1 4.24 23.14 -29.25
C LEU A 1 4.46 23.79 -27.88
N ALA A 2 4.75 25.08 -27.82
CA ALA A 2 4.91 25.83 -26.55
C ALA A 2 3.74 25.60 -25.58
N ALA A 3 2.48 25.71 -26.04
CA ALA A 3 1.31 25.40 -25.21
C ALA A 3 1.30 23.96 -24.65
N ARG A 4 1.71 22.95 -25.44
CA ARG A 4 1.78 21.55 -24.97
C ARG A 4 2.90 21.35 -23.95
N LEU A 5 4.06 22.00 -24.15
CA LEU A 5 5.17 21.95 -23.21
C LEU A 5 4.84 22.70 -21.91
N LEU A 6 4.13 23.83 -21.99
CA LEU A 6 3.65 24.58 -20.84
C LEU A 6 2.65 23.74 -20.04
N ILE A 7 1.64 23.18 -20.72
CA ILE A 7 0.65 22.28 -20.09
C ILE A 7 1.36 21.09 -19.42
N PHE A 8 2.26 20.42 -20.13
CA PHE A 8 3.05 19.32 -19.55
C PHE A 8 3.87 19.78 -18.35
N GLY A 9 4.56 20.91 -18.45
CA GLY A 9 5.36 21.46 -17.36
C GLY A 9 4.53 21.77 -16.11
N ILE A 10 3.34 22.35 -16.29
CA ILE A 10 2.39 22.61 -15.19
C ILE A 10 1.97 21.30 -14.52
N PHE A 11 1.48 20.32 -15.30
CA PHE A 11 1.04 19.04 -14.73
C PHE A 11 2.18 18.24 -14.09
N ALA A 12 3.35 18.19 -14.73
CA ALA A 12 4.53 17.52 -14.18
C ALA A 12 4.96 18.16 -12.86
N THR A 13 4.93 19.50 -12.77
CA THR A 13 5.25 20.23 -11.55
C THR A 13 4.22 19.94 -10.45
N LEU A 14 2.93 19.96 -10.77
CA LEU A 14 1.87 19.64 -9.81
C LEU A 14 2.00 18.20 -9.28
N VAL A 15 2.19 17.22 -10.15
CA VAL A 15 2.39 15.82 -9.75
C VAL A 15 3.63 15.68 -8.88
N MET A 16 4.75 16.30 -9.28
CA MET A 16 5.98 16.28 -8.51
C MET A 16 5.75 16.86 -7.11
N LEU A 17 5.14 18.04 -7.01
CA LEU A 17 4.83 18.70 -5.74
C LEU A 17 3.97 17.82 -4.83
N VAL A 18 2.94 17.16 -5.36
CA VAL A 18 2.08 16.25 -4.59
C VAL A 18 2.86 15.02 -4.10
N VAL A 19 3.66 14.39 -4.96
CA VAL A 19 4.43 13.18 -4.61
C VAL A 19 5.45 13.46 -3.50
N ILE A 20 6.08 14.63 -3.50
CA ILE A 20 7.11 15.00 -2.53
C ILE A 20 6.61 15.95 -1.44
N TRP A 21 5.31 16.26 -1.40
CA TRP A 21 4.73 17.20 -0.44
C TRP A 21 5.02 16.84 1.03
N PRO A 22 4.92 15.57 1.47
CA PRO A 22 5.25 15.21 2.85
C PRO A 22 6.66 15.63 3.27
N PHE A 23 7.61 15.57 2.33
CA PHE A 23 8.98 16.02 2.58
C PHE A 23 9.07 17.55 2.70
N TRP A 24 8.35 18.31 1.88
CA TRP A 24 8.33 19.77 1.97
C TRP A 24 7.66 20.28 3.25
N GLU A 25 6.55 19.66 3.64
CA GLU A 25 5.87 19.97 4.89
C GLU A 25 6.79 19.70 6.09
N TRP A 26 7.37 18.50 6.14
CA TRP A 26 8.37 18.16 7.15
C TRP A 26 9.52 19.18 7.15
N GLY A 27 10.08 19.47 5.98
CA GLY A 27 11.21 20.39 5.81
C GLY A 27 10.91 21.83 6.25
N TYR A 28 9.67 22.32 6.08
CA TYR A 28 9.25 23.64 6.52
C TYR A 28 9.21 23.79 8.04
N THR A 29 8.87 22.70 8.75
CA THR A 29 8.88 22.67 10.22
C THR A 29 10.27 22.51 10.82
N GLN A 30 11.24 22.06 10.01
CA GLN A 30 12.61 21.94 10.48
C GLN A 30 13.25 23.32 10.54
N SER A 31 14.04 23.52 11.58
CA SER A 31 14.94 24.66 11.60
C SER A 31 16.32 24.20 11.15
N ILE A 32 16.96 25.08 10.39
CA ILE A 32 18.19 24.77 9.70
C ILE A 32 19.34 24.72 10.72
N GLN A 33 20.23 23.74 10.60
CA GLN A 33 21.46 23.64 11.39
C GLN A 33 22.60 24.42 10.74
N MET A 34 23.72 24.62 11.44
CA MET A 34 24.93 25.17 10.84
C MET A 34 25.32 24.35 9.59
N PRO A 35 25.67 24.99 8.46
CA PRO A 35 26.08 24.27 7.26
C PRO A 35 27.22 23.30 7.55
N ILE A 36 27.04 22.03 7.21
CA ILE A 36 28.10 21.02 7.27
C ILE A 36 28.94 21.18 6.01
N ASP A 37 30.24 21.43 6.13
CA ASP A 37 31.11 21.63 4.98
C ASP A 37 31.11 20.42 4.01
N HIS A 38 31.15 20.70 2.70
CA HIS A 38 31.02 19.68 1.66
C HIS A 38 31.72 20.11 0.38
N ALA A 39 32.74 19.35 -0.03
CA ALA A 39 33.63 19.77 -1.12
C ALA A 39 32.94 19.90 -2.48
N SER A 40 31.76 19.31 -2.70
CA SER A 40 30.97 19.56 -3.92
C SER A 40 30.55 21.03 -4.07
N ARG A 41 30.58 21.83 -3.00
CA ARG A 41 30.27 23.26 -3.05
C ARG A 41 31.51 24.10 -3.37
N HIS A 42 32.72 23.58 -3.21
CA HIS A 42 33.92 24.38 -3.38
C HIS A 42 34.12 24.77 -4.85
N ASN A 43 34.87 25.85 -5.06
CA ASN A 43 35.31 26.23 -6.40
C ASN A 43 36.38 25.24 -6.87
N PHE A 44 36.11 24.51 -7.96
CA PHE A 44 37.00 23.45 -8.45
C PHE A 44 38.35 23.95 -8.97
N PHE A 45 38.51 25.27 -9.19
CA PHE A 45 39.79 25.86 -9.54
C PHE A 45 40.61 26.29 -8.31
N GLN A 46 39.97 26.44 -7.15
CA GLN A 46 40.62 26.89 -5.91
C GLN A 46 40.92 25.72 -4.96
N ASP A 47 40.00 24.76 -4.86
CA ASP A 47 40.20 23.53 -4.10
C ASP A 47 40.44 22.36 -5.08
N PRO A 48 41.68 21.88 -5.24
CA PRO A 48 41.99 20.77 -6.14
C PRO A 48 41.44 19.41 -5.67
N MET A 49 41.04 19.26 -4.40
CA MET A 49 40.42 18.03 -3.90
C MET A 49 38.96 17.89 -4.30
N ALA A 50 38.22 19.00 -4.36
CA ALA A 50 36.83 19.03 -4.79
C ALA A 50 36.57 18.35 -6.16
N PRO A 51 37.29 18.68 -7.26
CA PRO A 51 37.08 18.01 -8.54
C PRO A 51 37.55 16.55 -8.54
N MET A 52 38.55 16.18 -7.72
CA MET A 52 38.97 14.78 -7.58
C MET A 52 37.90 13.92 -6.90
N LEU A 53 37.10 14.49 -6.00
CA LEU A 53 36.04 13.77 -5.28
C LEU A 53 34.70 13.80 -6.03
N PHE A 54 34.31 14.94 -6.61
CA PHE A 54 32.95 15.16 -7.08
C PHE A 54 32.80 15.45 -8.59
N PHE A 55 33.89 15.66 -9.31
CA PHE A 55 33.84 15.86 -10.77
C PHE A 55 34.37 14.64 -11.53
N LEU A 56 35.61 14.23 -11.25
CA LEU A 56 36.27 13.14 -11.94
C LEU A 56 35.57 11.79 -11.74
N PRO A 57 35.21 11.36 -10.52
CA PRO A 57 34.52 10.09 -10.31
C PRO A 57 33.12 10.05 -10.94
N VAL A 58 32.46 11.21 -11.04
CA VAL A 58 31.09 11.33 -11.52
C VAL A 58 31.02 11.34 -13.06
N TYR A 59 31.86 12.13 -13.72
CA TYR A 59 31.84 12.27 -15.18
C TYR A 59 32.88 11.37 -15.88
N GLY A 60 34.05 11.18 -15.29
CA GLY A 60 35.10 10.31 -15.82
C GLY A 60 35.37 10.50 -17.33
N PRO A 61 35.44 9.40 -18.10
CA PRO A 61 35.59 9.46 -19.55
C PRO A 61 34.45 10.16 -20.31
N LEU A 62 33.26 10.33 -19.70
CA LEU A 62 32.13 11.03 -20.35
C LEU A 62 32.40 12.52 -20.54
N MET A 63 33.41 13.09 -19.87
CA MET A 63 33.78 14.51 -20.01
C MET A 63 34.05 14.93 -21.46
N VAL A 64 34.59 14.03 -22.27
CA VAL A 64 34.87 14.26 -23.70
C VAL A 64 33.61 14.62 -24.49
N ILE A 65 32.43 14.22 -23.99
CA ILE A 65 31.13 14.37 -24.64
C ILE A 65 30.47 15.70 -24.25
N ILE A 66 30.87 16.29 -23.12
CA ILE A 66 30.29 17.52 -22.57
C ILE A 66 30.22 18.64 -23.61
N PRO A 67 31.29 18.97 -24.37
CA PRO A 67 31.21 20.01 -25.40
C PRO A 67 30.14 19.73 -26.46
N SER A 68 30.01 18.46 -26.87
CA SER A 68 29.03 18.04 -27.88
C SER A 68 27.60 18.15 -27.35
N ALA A 69 27.37 17.76 -26.08
CA ALA A 69 26.07 17.85 -25.42
C ALA A 69 25.62 19.31 -25.23
N LEU A 70 26.53 20.23 -24.90
CA LEU A 70 26.24 21.66 -24.77
C LEU A 70 26.06 22.38 -26.13
N TRP A 71 26.75 21.92 -27.16
CA TRP A 71 26.75 22.57 -28.48
C TRP A 71 25.46 22.31 -29.31
N LEU A 72 24.80 21.17 -29.09
CA LEU A 72 23.57 20.78 -29.80
C LEU A 72 22.37 21.72 -29.56
N PRO A 73 22.05 22.13 -28.31
CA PRO A 73 21.00 23.11 -28.02
C PRO A 73 21.27 24.50 -28.62
N LEU A 74 22.52 24.97 -28.57
CA LEU A 74 22.93 26.29 -29.05
C LEU A 74 22.74 26.46 -30.57
N ARG A 75 23.04 25.39 -31.35
CA ARG A 75 22.83 25.39 -32.80
C ARG A 75 21.37 25.26 -33.25
N TYR A 76 20.49 24.77 -32.37
CA TYR A 76 19.05 24.77 -32.62
C TYR A 76 18.47 26.18 -32.44
N ALA A 77 18.91 26.91 -31.40
CA ALA A 77 18.53 28.30 -31.17
C ALA A 77 18.96 29.25 -32.32
N SER A 78 20.07 28.95 -32.98
CA SER A 78 20.56 29.67 -34.17
C SER A 78 19.92 29.22 -35.51
N GLY A 79 18.83 28.44 -35.48
CA GLY A 79 18.03 28.08 -36.66
C GLY A 79 18.68 27.09 -37.64
N THR A 80 19.81 26.46 -37.29
CA THR A 80 20.68 25.74 -38.23
C THR A 80 20.50 24.21 -38.24
N ILE A 81 19.57 23.66 -37.46
CA ILE A 81 19.32 22.20 -37.33
C ILE A 81 17.91 21.83 -37.82
N VAL A 82 17.84 20.82 -38.69
CA VAL A 82 16.62 20.20 -39.24
C VAL A 82 15.69 19.68 -38.13
N ALA A 83 14.38 19.86 -38.33
CA ALA A 83 13.24 19.46 -37.49
C ALA A 83 13.23 18.00 -36.93
N ARG A 84 14.16 17.14 -37.33
CA ARG A 84 14.22 15.69 -37.00
C ARG A 84 14.94 15.36 -35.69
N LYS A 85 15.67 16.29 -35.05
CA LYS A 85 16.44 16.08 -33.78
C LYS A 85 15.83 16.77 -32.54
N ARG A 86 14.54 17.08 -32.56
CA ARG A 86 13.83 17.83 -31.49
C ARG A 86 13.85 17.15 -30.11
N SER A 87 14.00 15.83 -30.03
CA SER A 87 14.06 15.07 -28.76
C SER A 87 15.35 15.28 -27.97
N LEU A 88 16.47 15.62 -28.64
CA LEU A 88 17.77 15.79 -27.98
C LEU A 88 17.94 17.19 -27.38
N LEU A 89 17.14 18.16 -27.82
CA LEU A 89 17.18 19.53 -27.31
C LEU A 89 16.81 19.57 -25.82
N GLY A 90 15.73 18.90 -25.43
CA GLY A 90 15.31 18.83 -24.02
C GLY A 90 16.37 18.17 -23.14
N LEU A 91 16.98 17.08 -23.61
CA LEU A 91 18.08 16.41 -22.92
C LEU A 91 19.32 17.30 -22.78
N GLY A 92 19.68 18.05 -23.82
CA GLY A 92 20.83 18.97 -23.77
C GLY A 92 20.60 20.17 -22.86
N ILE A 93 19.37 20.71 -22.82
CA ILE A 93 18.99 21.78 -21.87
C ILE A 93 19.02 21.25 -20.43
N ALA A 94 18.43 20.07 -20.18
CA ALA A 94 18.46 19.43 -18.87
C ALA A 94 19.91 19.15 -18.43
N PHE A 95 20.73 18.58 -19.32
CA PHE A 95 22.15 18.39 -19.06
C PHE A 95 22.85 19.70 -18.71
N GLY A 96 22.70 20.76 -19.52
CA GLY A 96 23.34 22.04 -19.26
C GLY A 96 22.95 22.65 -17.92
N ALA A 97 21.66 22.63 -17.57
CA ALA A 97 21.19 23.12 -16.28
C ALA A 97 21.76 22.30 -15.11
N LEU A 98 21.65 20.97 -15.16
CA LEU A 98 22.15 20.08 -14.11
C LEU A 98 23.67 20.14 -13.98
N PHE A 99 24.39 20.22 -15.11
CA PHE A 99 25.84 20.31 -15.16
C PHE A 99 26.32 21.60 -14.49
N LEU A 100 25.76 22.75 -14.88
CA LEU A 100 26.12 24.04 -14.29
C LEU A 100 25.80 24.09 -12.79
N LEU A 101 24.66 23.51 -12.37
CA LEU A 101 24.34 23.38 -10.94
C LEU A 101 25.33 22.46 -10.22
N GLY A 102 25.71 21.35 -10.84
CA GLY A 102 26.64 20.36 -10.28
C GLY A 102 28.10 20.83 -10.19
N LEU A 103 28.44 21.96 -10.79
CA LEU A 103 29.79 22.54 -10.73
C LEU A 103 30.09 23.28 -9.41
N GLY A 104 29.20 23.27 -8.43
CA GLY A 104 29.55 23.89 -7.16
C GLY A 104 29.57 25.43 -7.27
N ASP A 105 30.37 26.05 -6.42
CA ASP A 105 30.72 27.47 -6.47
C ASP A 105 31.71 27.82 -7.59
N THR A 106 32.01 26.86 -8.48
CA THR A 106 32.72 27.14 -9.73
C THR A 106 31.86 27.99 -10.68
N THR A 107 30.53 27.98 -10.51
CA THR A 107 29.62 28.88 -11.22
C THR A 107 28.77 29.67 -10.23
N PRO A 108 28.38 30.93 -10.53
CA PRO A 108 27.53 31.72 -9.65
C PRO A 108 26.05 31.29 -9.69
N LEU A 109 25.66 30.49 -10.69
CA LEU A 109 24.28 30.10 -10.95
C LEU A 109 23.57 29.54 -9.72
N PRO A 110 24.19 28.66 -8.94
CA PRO A 110 23.45 28.06 -7.84
C PRO A 110 23.23 28.98 -6.65
N ARG A 111 24.16 29.90 -6.35
CA ARG A 111 23.95 30.97 -5.35
C ARG A 111 22.82 31.90 -5.79
N LEU A 112 22.78 32.22 -7.10
CA LEU A 112 21.70 33.03 -7.68
C LEU A 112 20.34 32.33 -7.61
N LEU A 113 20.30 31.00 -7.84
CA LEU A 113 19.06 30.24 -7.89
C LEU A 113 18.51 29.89 -6.50
N PHE A 114 19.36 29.47 -5.57
CA PHE A 114 18.95 28.97 -4.26
C PHE A 114 19.11 29.99 -3.11
N GLY A 115 19.74 31.15 -3.37
CA GLY A 115 20.01 32.16 -2.36
C GLY A 115 20.80 31.57 -1.18
N LYS A 116 20.35 31.86 0.04
CA LYS A 116 20.96 31.29 1.27
C LYS A 116 20.91 29.76 1.30
N GLY A 117 19.86 29.16 0.71
CA GLY A 117 19.68 27.70 0.67
C GLY A 117 20.83 26.94 0.02
N TRP A 118 21.68 27.62 -0.77
CA TRP A 118 22.87 27.05 -1.39
C TRP A 118 23.78 26.31 -0.40
N GLU A 119 23.94 26.83 0.82
CA GLU A 119 24.86 26.32 1.84
C GLU A 119 24.49 24.93 2.37
N TRP A 120 23.22 24.50 2.21
CA TRP A 120 22.71 23.23 2.73
C TRP A 120 22.50 22.15 1.69
N LEU A 121 22.60 22.49 0.41
CA LEU A 121 22.48 21.52 -0.66
C LEU A 121 23.85 20.90 -0.99
N THR A 122 23.80 19.67 -1.49
CA THR A 122 24.97 18.99 -2.05
C THR A 122 24.83 18.92 -3.57
N TYR A 123 25.88 19.31 -4.28
CA TYR A 123 25.83 19.56 -5.73
C TYR A 123 26.28 18.37 -6.57
N ASP A 124 26.88 17.38 -5.91
CA ASP A 124 27.13 16.05 -6.45
C ASP A 124 25.85 15.39 -6.99
N ARG A 125 24.68 15.63 -6.37
CA ARG A 125 23.39 15.13 -6.85
C ARG A 125 23.04 15.66 -8.24
N PHE A 126 23.26 16.96 -8.49
CA PHE A 126 23.05 17.55 -9.81
C PHE A 126 24.08 17.02 -10.82
N ALA A 127 25.34 16.85 -10.39
CA ALA A 127 26.39 16.28 -11.24
C ALA A 127 26.09 14.84 -11.64
N PHE A 128 25.56 14.03 -10.71
CA PHE A 128 25.11 12.66 -10.98
C PHE A 128 23.98 12.63 -12.01
N TRP A 129 22.94 13.45 -11.84
CA TRP A 129 21.87 13.51 -12.84
C TRP A 129 22.37 14.05 -14.19
N ALA A 130 23.29 15.01 -14.19
CA ALA A 130 23.95 15.48 -15.41
C ALA A 130 24.69 14.34 -16.12
N SER A 131 25.46 13.52 -15.40
CA SER A 131 26.18 12.39 -16.01
C SER A 131 25.24 11.33 -16.60
N LEU A 132 24.10 11.06 -15.96
CA LEU A 132 23.06 10.19 -16.52
C LEU A 132 22.49 10.75 -17.83
N THR A 133 22.24 12.05 -17.90
CA THR A 133 21.75 12.70 -19.14
C THR A 133 22.78 12.70 -20.27
N LEU A 134 24.07 12.46 -19.99
CA LEU A 134 25.11 12.27 -21.02
C LEU A 134 25.07 10.89 -21.67
N LEU A 135 24.51 9.87 -21.02
CA LEU A 135 24.52 8.48 -21.53
C LEU A 135 23.85 8.32 -22.92
N PRO A 136 22.71 8.97 -23.23
CA PRO A 136 22.15 8.93 -24.58
C PRO A 136 23.08 9.54 -25.64
N PHE A 137 23.74 10.67 -25.34
CA PHE A 137 24.71 11.28 -26.25
C PHE A 137 25.93 10.37 -26.47
N PHE A 138 26.41 9.73 -25.41
CA PHE A 138 27.44 8.70 -25.51
C PHE A 138 27.02 7.53 -26.41
N GLY A 139 25.83 6.97 -26.16
CA GLY A 139 25.27 5.89 -26.97
C GLY A 139 25.16 6.25 -28.45
N MET A 140 24.76 7.49 -28.77
CA MET A 140 24.73 7.98 -30.15
C MET A 140 26.11 8.02 -30.80
N ILE A 141 27.13 8.51 -30.08
CA ILE A 141 28.52 8.52 -30.58
C ILE A 141 28.99 7.09 -30.84
N VAL A 142 28.72 6.16 -29.92
CA VAL A 142 29.06 4.74 -30.07
C VAL A 142 28.38 4.13 -31.31
N ILE A 143 27.11 4.45 -31.57
CA ILE A 143 26.37 3.98 -32.76
C ILE A 143 26.96 4.59 -34.04
N LEU A 144 27.31 5.87 -34.06
CA LEU A 144 27.93 6.52 -35.22
C LEU A 144 29.31 5.93 -35.54
N LEU A 145 30.10 5.60 -34.52
CA LEU A 145 31.40 4.96 -34.66
C LEU A 145 31.29 3.48 -35.10
N ARG A 146 30.12 2.84 -34.94
CA ARG A 146 29.86 1.43 -35.31
C ARG A 146 30.15 1.12 -36.77
N GLN A 147 29.93 2.07 -37.68
CA GLN A 147 30.07 1.83 -39.13
C GLN A 147 31.51 1.97 -39.64
N ARG A 148 32.45 2.51 -38.83
CA ARG A 148 33.78 2.90 -39.34
C ARG A 148 34.97 2.40 -38.51
N PHE A 149 34.84 2.14 -37.20
CA PHE A 149 36.00 1.78 -36.34
C PHE A 149 35.66 0.83 -35.17
N ARG A 150 35.69 -0.49 -35.41
CA ARG A 150 35.38 -1.52 -34.38
C ARG A 150 36.35 -1.50 -33.18
N ALA A 151 37.64 -1.24 -33.41
CA ALA A 151 38.66 -1.20 -32.36
C ALA A 151 38.45 -0.04 -31.39
N ILE A 152 38.19 1.17 -31.91
CA ILE A 152 37.93 2.39 -31.11
C ILE A 152 36.75 2.17 -30.15
N ARG A 153 35.69 1.51 -30.62
CA ARG A 153 34.52 1.19 -29.77
C ARG A 153 34.89 0.29 -28.59
N LEU A 154 35.67 -0.76 -28.83
CA LEU A 154 36.11 -1.68 -27.76
C LEU A 154 36.98 -0.94 -26.76
N THR A 155 37.92 -0.12 -27.23
CA THR A 155 38.79 0.70 -26.37
C THR A 155 37.98 1.66 -25.50
N VAL A 156 37.03 2.41 -26.09
CA VAL A 156 36.18 3.35 -25.33
C VAL A 156 35.33 2.63 -24.29
N PHE A 157 34.76 1.47 -24.63
CA PHE A 157 33.99 0.66 -23.67
C PHE A 157 34.87 0.12 -22.55
N LEU A 158 36.05 -0.41 -22.86
CA LEU A 158 37.01 -0.92 -21.86
C LEU A 158 37.53 0.21 -20.96
N LEU A 159 37.75 1.41 -21.50
CA LEU A 159 38.15 2.59 -20.72
C LEU A 159 37.04 3.01 -19.73
N LEU A 160 35.78 3.05 -20.18
CA LEU A 160 34.65 3.32 -19.29
C LEU A 160 34.48 2.25 -18.23
N ALA A 161 34.49 0.97 -18.62
CA ALA A 161 34.35 -0.15 -17.69
C ALA A 161 35.50 -0.17 -16.67
N GLY A 162 36.74 0.04 -17.14
CA GLY A 162 37.93 0.12 -16.29
C GLY A 162 37.89 1.32 -15.35
N PHE A 163 37.46 2.49 -15.83
CA PHE A 163 37.29 3.68 -14.99
C PHE A 163 36.20 3.47 -13.94
N SER A 164 35.02 2.96 -14.33
CA SER A 164 33.94 2.65 -13.39
C SER A 164 34.35 1.61 -12.35
N LEU A 165 35.09 0.57 -12.75
CA LEU A 165 35.65 -0.42 -11.82
C LEU A 165 36.65 0.22 -10.86
N THR A 166 37.54 1.07 -11.36
CA THR A 166 38.56 1.75 -10.55
C THR A 166 37.92 2.69 -9.53
N VAL A 167 36.97 3.52 -9.95
CA VAL A 167 36.20 4.40 -9.05
C VAL A 167 35.41 3.58 -8.02
N GLY A 168 34.76 2.50 -8.45
CA GLY A 168 34.02 1.61 -7.55
C GLY A 168 34.91 0.91 -6.52
N LEU A 169 36.14 0.54 -6.90
CA LEU A 169 37.13 -0.07 -6.00
C LEU A 169 37.90 0.96 -5.16
N ALA A 170 37.94 2.23 -5.57
CA ALA A 170 38.67 3.28 -4.85
C ALA A 170 38.20 3.40 -3.39
N THR A 171 36.91 3.18 -3.12
CA THR A 171 36.33 3.17 -1.77
C THR A 171 36.80 1.98 -0.91
N ALA A 172 37.25 0.88 -1.53
CA ALA A 172 37.85 -0.25 -0.83
C ALA A 172 39.31 0.03 -0.43
N PHE A 173 40.04 0.78 -1.25
CA PHE A 173 41.44 1.15 -0.98
C PHE A 173 41.58 2.41 -0.10
N LEU A 174 40.58 3.29 -0.12
CA LEU A 174 40.49 4.51 0.68
C LEU A 174 39.16 4.53 1.46
N PRO A 175 39.03 3.72 2.53
CA PRO A 175 37.78 3.64 3.28
C PRO A 175 37.50 4.96 3.99
N LEU A 176 36.43 5.64 3.57
CA LEU A 176 35.88 6.84 4.23
C LEU A 176 34.96 6.51 5.42
N GLN A 177 34.75 5.22 5.67
CA GLN A 177 33.91 4.68 6.74
C GLN A 177 34.70 3.61 7.50
N PRO A 178 34.47 3.45 8.81
CA PRO A 178 35.14 2.43 9.60
C PRO A 178 34.73 1.02 9.14
N GLY A 179 35.62 0.04 9.41
CA GLY A 179 35.35 -1.37 9.15
C GLY A 179 34.13 -1.90 9.91
N LYS A 180 33.63 -3.07 9.49
CA LYS A 180 32.43 -3.68 10.08
C LYS A 180 32.61 -3.95 11.59
N VAL A 181 31.69 -3.43 12.40
CA VAL A 181 31.64 -3.63 13.85
C VAL A 181 30.70 -4.79 14.19
N ASP A 182 31.09 -5.69 15.09
CA ASP A 182 30.19 -6.72 15.61
C ASP A 182 29.24 -6.11 16.65
N MET A 183 27.96 -6.01 16.29
CA MET A 183 26.94 -5.37 17.12
C MET A 183 26.46 -6.26 18.28
N ARG A 184 26.63 -7.59 18.20
CA ARG A 184 26.03 -8.53 19.17
C ARG A 184 26.46 -8.27 20.62
N PRO A 185 27.75 -8.01 20.91
CA PRO A 185 28.20 -7.71 22.26
C PRO A 185 27.65 -6.37 22.79
N ILE A 186 27.45 -5.40 21.90
CA ILE A 186 26.91 -4.07 22.25
C ILE A 186 25.41 -4.20 22.57
N VAL A 187 24.66 -4.87 21.70
CA VAL A 187 23.23 -5.16 21.92
C VAL A 187 23.06 -5.98 23.21
N SER A 188 23.91 -6.99 23.43
CA SER A 188 23.88 -7.76 24.67
C SER A 188 24.18 -6.92 25.90
N PHE A 189 25.04 -5.90 25.79
CA PHE A 189 25.33 -4.97 26.87
C PHE A 189 24.12 -4.06 27.15
N LEU A 190 23.49 -3.51 26.11
CA LEU A 190 22.31 -2.62 26.24
C LEU A 190 21.05 -3.36 26.71
N LYS A 191 20.96 -4.68 26.46
CA LYS A 191 19.86 -5.53 26.93
C LYS A 191 19.94 -5.93 28.41
N GLN A 192 21.06 -5.65 29.08
CA GLN A 192 21.16 -5.87 30.53
C GLN A 192 20.15 -4.97 31.25
N GLU A 193 19.65 -5.42 32.41
CA GLU A 193 18.66 -4.67 33.19
C GLU A 193 19.14 -3.23 33.42
N GLU A 194 18.21 -2.28 33.32
CA GLU A 194 18.41 -0.83 33.45
C GLU A 194 19.26 -0.14 32.38
N HIS A 195 20.11 -0.85 31.64
CA HIS A 195 20.99 -0.22 30.65
C HIS A 195 20.22 0.43 29.49
N SER A 196 19.11 -0.18 29.07
CA SER A 196 18.24 0.34 28.01
C SER A 196 17.42 1.57 28.43
N ASN A 197 17.38 1.89 29.73
CA ASN A 197 16.70 3.10 30.23
C ASN A 197 17.51 4.37 29.94
N TRP A 198 18.80 4.21 29.64
CA TRP A 198 19.71 5.30 29.32
C TRP A 198 19.92 5.43 27.81
N ARG A 199 20.31 6.63 27.39
CA ARG A 199 20.75 6.86 26.02
C ARG A 199 22.20 6.47 25.82
N TYR A 200 22.55 6.20 24.58
CA TYR A 200 23.93 5.90 24.18
C TYR A 200 24.43 6.83 23.07
N LEU A 201 25.75 6.86 22.91
CA LEU A 201 26.46 7.42 21.77
C LEU A 201 27.48 6.42 21.22
N THR A 202 27.75 6.52 19.93
CA THR A 202 28.78 5.76 19.22
C THR A 202 29.88 6.69 18.74
N PHE A 203 31.11 6.17 18.71
CA PHE A 203 32.30 6.91 18.30
C PHE A 203 33.14 6.06 17.34
N GLY A 204 33.12 6.42 16.06
CA GLY A 204 33.86 5.75 15.00
C GLY A 204 33.19 4.49 14.46
N PHE A 205 31.86 4.43 14.50
CA PHE A 205 31.00 3.43 13.84
C PHE A 205 30.59 3.86 12.43
N GLY A 206 30.65 5.16 12.15
CA GLY A 206 30.16 5.74 10.91
C GLY A 206 28.68 5.42 10.72
N ASP A 207 28.27 5.11 9.49
CA ASP A 207 26.86 4.82 9.17
C ASP A 207 26.31 3.57 9.89
N GLN A 208 27.17 2.74 10.49
CA GLN A 208 26.76 1.54 11.24
C GLN A 208 26.04 1.89 12.54
N LEU A 209 26.09 3.14 13.02
CA LEU A 209 25.28 3.59 14.16
C LEU A 209 23.78 3.36 13.89
N ALA A 210 23.34 3.58 12.65
CA ALA A 210 21.94 3.41 12.26
C ALA A 210 21.49 1.94 12.37
N LEU A 211 22.41 1.00 12.10
CA LEU A 211 22.16 -0.42 12.31
C LEU A 211 22.05 -0.75 13.80
N LEU A 212 22.87 -0.16 14.66
CA LEU A 212 22.75 -0.38 16.11
C LEU A 212 21.38 0.07 16.63
N SER A 213 20.90 1.24 16.19
CA SER A 213 19.58 1.78 16.55
C SER A 213 18.40 0.89 16.18
N THR A 214 18.52 0.01 15.18
CA THR A 214 17.45 -0.94 14.83
C THR A 214 17.49 -2.23 15.63
N LEU A 215 18.59 -2.49 16.34
CA LEU A 215 18.82 -3.74 17.06
C LEU A 215 18.59 -3.62 18.58
N THR A 216 18.29 -2.43 19.09
CA THR A 216 18.12 -2.14 20.52
C THR A 216 16.98 -1.17 20.77
N PRO A 217 16.22 -1.31 21.88
CA PRO A 217 15.23 -0.30 22.29
C PRO A 217 15.86 0.93 22.97
N ALA A 218 17.15 0.87 23.35
CA ALA A 218 17.87 2.02 23.90
C ALA A 218 17.92 3.16 22.88
N THR A 219 17.69 4.40 23.31
CA THR A 219 17.67 5.57 22.41
C THR A 219 19.04 6.24 22.31
N THR A 220 19.25 7.06 21.28
CA THR A 220 20.47 7.86 21.08
C THR A 220 20.05 9.31 20.77
N ILE A 221 20.90 10.27 21.10
CA ILE A 221 20.68 11.68 20.79
C ILE A 221 21.15 12.07 19.38
N ASP A 222 21.92 11.21 18.71
CA ASP A 222 22.41 11.43 17.35
C ASP A 222 21.90 10.35 16.38
N GLY A 223 21.89 10.67 15.09
CA GLY A 223 21.35 9.79 14.05
C GLY A 223 21.91 10.08 12.67
N SER A 224 21.65 9.19 11.71
CA SER A 224 22.18 9.30 10.36
C SER A 224 21.58 10.45 9.54
N TYR A 225 20.46 11.03 9.99
CA TYR A 225 19.78 12.13 9.34
C TYR A 225 19.90 13.43 10.15
N HIS A 226 20.98 14.17 9.90
CA HIS A 226 21.37 15.35 10.70
C HIS A 226 20.38 16.52 10.61
N THR A 227 19.62 16.66 9.54
CA THR A 227 18.60 17.72 9.43
C THR A 227 17.44 17.51 10.41
N ALA A 228 17.22 16.28 10.89
CA ALA A 228 16.19 15.97 11.88
C ALA A 228 16.66 16.13 13.34
N ARG A 229 17.90 16.58 13.56
CA ARG A 229 18.40 16.85 14.92
C ARG A 229 17.63 17.99 15.54
N THR A 230 17.30 17.84 16.82
CA THR A 230 16.53 18.83 17.58
C THR A 230 17.39 19.56 18.62
N LEU A 231 18.45 18.93 19.13
CA LEU A 231 19.33 19.52 20.15
C LEU A 231 20.20 20.64 19.60
N SER A 232 20.32 21.72 20.37
CA SER A 232 21.02 22.94 19.94
C SER A 232 22.51 22.70 19.69
N GLU A 233 23.13 21.90 20.55
CA GLU A 233 24.54 21.53 20.57
C GLU A 233 24.92 20.79 19.29
N LEU A 234 24.08 19.84 18.88
CA LEU A 234 24.28 19.09 17.65
C LEU A 234 24.12 19.98 16.43
N ARG A 235 23.18 20.93 16.46
CA ARG A 235 22.85 21.79 15.32
C ARG A 235 23.82 22.94 15.12
N THR A 236 24.45 23.44 16.17
CA THR A 236 25.45 24.51 16.07
C THR A 236 26.86 23.97 15.90
N SER A 237 27.08 22.65 16.04
CA SER A 237 28.40 22.02 15.93
C SER A 237 29.04 22.08 14.53
N GLY A 238 28.23 22.20 13.47
CA GLY A 238 28.70 22.03 12.09
C GLY A 238 29.07 20.59 11.71
N LEU A 239 28.86 19.61 12.60
CA LEU A 239 29.18 18.21 12.37
C LEU A 239 28.04 17.48 11.65
N GLY A 240 28.39 16.59 10.72
CA GLY A 240 27.43 15.68 10.09
C GLY A 240 26.91 14.59 11.01
N GLN A 241 27.81 13.90 11.71
CA GLN A 241 27.54 12.84 12.69
C GLN A 241 28.67 12.88 13.74
N ILE A 242 28.37 12.57 15.00
CA ILE A 242 29.41 12.38 16.03
C ILE A 242 30.42 11.31 15.56
N ASP A 243 29.88 10.24 14.98
CA ASP A 243 30.63 9.11 14.47
C ASP A 243 31.59 9.42 13.33
N THR A 244 31.41 10.53 12.62
CA THR A 244 32.31 10.95 11.52
C THR A 244 33.18 12.14 11.88
N ALA A 245 33.04 12.71 13.09
CA ALA A 245 33.79 13.87 13.56
C ALA A 245 35.31 13.75 13.42
N PHE A 246 35.88 12.55 13.57
CA PHE A 246 37.31 12.30 13.38
C PHE A 246 37.81 12.64 11.97
N TRP A 247 36.98 12.49 10.94
CA TRP A 247 37.35 12.73 9.55
C TRP A 247 37.18 14.19 9.11
N PHE A 248 36.64 15.05 9.97
CA PHE A 248 36.46 16.47 9.69
C PHE A 248 37.57 17.32 10.34
N PRO A 249 38.08 18.36 9.65
CA PRO A 249 38.97 19.35 10.27
C PRO A 249 38.32 19.94 11.53
N TYR A 250 39.05 19.92 12.65
CA TYR A 250 38.56 20.36 13.98
C TYR A 250 37.33 19.61 14.52
N GLY A 251 36.94 18.49 13.89
CA GLY A 251 35.68 17.83 14.22
C GLY A 251 35.65 17.20 15.61
N LEU A 252 36.79 16.71 16.12
CA LEU A 252 36.89 16.20 17.49
C LEU A 252 36.68 17.31 18.54
N ASP A 253 37.15 18.53 18.27
CA ASP A 253 36.97 19.66 19.20
C ASP A 253 35.53 20.19 19.19
N ALA A 254 34.83 20.07 18.06
CA ALA A 254 33.39 20.36 17.97
C ALA A 254 32.51 19.40 18.81
N LEU A 255 33.06 18.31 19.35
CA LEU A 255 32.33 17.41 20.26
C LEU A 255 32.24 17.92 21.70
N ASP A 256 33.12 18.82 22.14
CA ASP A 256 33.17 19.25 23.55
C ASP A 256 31.82 19.81 24.05
N PRO A 257 31.15 20.75 23.34
CA PRO A 257 29.86 21.27 23.79
C PRO A 257 28.76 20.21 23.83
N ILE A 258 28.82 19.20 22.96
CA ILE A 258 27.87 18.09 22.91
C ILE A 258 28.08 17.16 24.10
N LEU A 259 29.32 16.77 24.38
CA LEU A 259 29.66 15.84 25.45
C LEU A 259 29.44 16.45 26.83
N GLN A 260 29.67 17.75 27.00
CA GLN A 260 29.41 18.47 28.25
C GLN A 260 27.95 18.41 28.69
N LYS A 261 27.01 18.44 27.72
CA LYS A 261 25.56 18.37 27.98
C LYS A 261 24.94 17.00 27.74
N ALA A 262 25.73 16.02 27.28
CA ALA A 262 25.23 14.68 26.99
C ALA A 262 24.57 14.02 28.21
N GLY A 263 25.07 14.31 29.41
CA GLY A 263 24.50 13.82 30.67
C GLY A 263 23.10 14.35 30.97
N GLU A 264 22.84 15.63 30.70
CA GLU A 264 21.51 16.27 30.83
C GLU A 264 20.48 15.65 29.87
N HIS A 265 20.94 15.13 28.74
CA HIS A 265 20.12 14.43 27.76
C HIS A 265 20.02 12.91 27.98
N GLY A 266 20.50 12.44 29.14
CA GLY A 266 20.46 11.06 29.57
C GLY A 266 21.37 10.10 28.82
N VAL A 267 22.41 10.62 28.17
CA VAL A 267 23.46 9.79 27.58
C VAL A 267 24.40 9.30 28.66
N ARG A 268 24.29 8.01 28.99
CA ARG A 268 25.17 7.33 29.94
C ARG A 268 26.25 6.50 29.25
N TRP A 269 25.92 5.88 28.11
CA TRP A 269 26.80 4.89 27.49
C TRP A 269 27.49 5.43 26.25
N GLY A 270 28.79 5.16 26.12
CA GLY A 270 29.61 5.52 24.97
C GLY A 270 30.31 4.29 24.40
N PHE A 271 30.11 4.01 23.12
CA PHE A 271 30.75 2.88 22.44
C PHE A 271 31.82 3.39 21.48
N VAL A 272 33.09 3.14 21.83
CA VAL A 272 34.24 3.68 21.09
C VAL A 272 34.91 2.57 20.27
N ASN A 273 34.83 2.69 18.96
CA ASN A 273 35.50 1.81 18.01
C ASN A 273 36.85 2.40 17.55
N VAL A 274 36.92 3.73 17.37
CA VAL A 274 38.13 4.42 16.94
C VAL A 274 38.79 5.13 18.13
N SER A 275 40.00 4.72 18.50
CA SER A 275 40.71 5.25 19.68
C SER A 275 41.03 6.73 19.63
N LYS A 276 40.95 7.37 18.46
CA LYS A 276 41.15 8.83 18.30
C LYS A 276 40.09 9.67 19.03
N TYR A 277 38.95 9.08 19.40
CA TYR A 277 37.93 9.73 20.22
C TYR A 277 38.22 9.67 21.73
N VAL A 278 39.21 8.88 22.18
CA VAL A 278 39.50 8.73 23.61
C VAL A 278 39.90 10.04 24.29
N PRO A 279 40.82 10.87 23.74
CA PRO A 279 41.22 12.11 24.41
C PRO A 279 40.08 13.10 24.63
N VAL A 280 39.10 13.13 23.70
CA VAL A 280 37.93 14.02 23.83
C VAL A 280 36.92 13.49 24.86
N LEU A 281 36.81 12.18 25.03
CA LEU A 281 36.01 11.59 26.10
C LEU A 281 36.61 11.87 27.48
N GLU A 282 37.92 11.64 27.63
CA GLU A 282 38.64 11.85 28.90
C GLU A 282 38.56 13.31 29.37
N ARG A 283 38.78 14.28 28.47
CA ARG A 283 38.70 15.70 28.83
C ARG A 283 37.29 16.19 29.17
N ASN A 284 36.25 15.47 28.75
CA ASN A 284 34.85 15.72 29.11
C ASN A 284 34.36 14.81 30.25
N GLY A 285 35.27 14.16 30.99
CA GLY A 285 34.95 13.44 32.23
C GLY A 285 34.32 12.06 32.05
N TRP A 286 34.38 11.48 30.85
CA TRP A 286 33.91 10.11 30.60
C TRP A 286 34.93 9.09 31.12
N ILE A 287 34.45 7.94 31.60
CA ILE A 287 35.26 6.91 32.25
C ILE A 287 35.15 5.59 31.47
N LYS A 288 36.28 4.99 31.12
CA LYS A 288 36.29 3.67 30.47
C LYS A 288 35.95 2.57 31.48
N ILE A 289 34.92 1.78 31.18
CA ILE A 289 34.47 0.67 32.03
C ILE A 289 35.07 -0.66 31.60
N LYS A 290 35.00 -0.98 30.31
CA LYS A 290 35.50 -2.26 29.77
C LYS A 290 35.72 -2.22 28.27
N THR A 291 36.24 -3.31 27.72
CA THR A 291 36.32 -3.54 26.28
C THR A 291 35.56 -4.82 25.94
N LEU A 292 34.62 -4.72 24.98
CA LEU A 292 33.79 -5.85 24.55
C LEU A 292 34.59 -6.79 23.62
N LYS A 293 34.09 -8.02 23.49
CA LYS A 293 34.57 -8.97 22.48
C LYS A 293 34.40 -8.32 21.10
N GLY A 294 35.49 -8.08 20.37
CA GLY A 294 35.47 -7.31 19.11
C GLY A 294 36.14 -5.94 19.19
N GLY A 295 36.67 -5.54 20.35
CA GLY A 295 37.58 -4.38 20.46
C GLY A 295 36.92 -3.04 20.78
N VAL A 296 35.58 -2.96 20.74
CA VAL A 296 34.82 -1.76 21.10
C VAL A 296 34.94 -1.49 22.60
N GLN A 297 35.34 -0.28 22.96
CA GLN A 297 35.41 0.16 24.35
C GLN A 297 34.06 0.71 24.81
N VAL A 298 33.68 0.37 26.04
CA VAL A 298 32.50 0.91 26.71
C VAL A 298 32.95 1.98 27.69
N TRP A 299 32.42 3.17 27.52
CA TRP A 299 32.63 4.33 28.35
C TRP A 299 31.33 4.72 29.04
N GLU A 300 31.44 5.22 30.25
CA GLU A 300 30.34 5.72 31.07
C GLU A 300 30.49 7.23 31.26
N ASN A 301 29.37 7.93 31.12
CA ASN A 301 29.24 9.31 31.51
C ASN A 301 28.65 9.39 32.94
N PRO A 302 29.44 9.77 33.96
CA PRO A 302 28.98 9.80 35.34
C PRO A 302 27.96 10.92 35.63
N SER A 303 27.84 11.93 34.75
CA SER A 303 26.89 13.04 34.91
C SER A 303 25.49 12.75 34.33
N ALA A 304 25.25 11.54 33.83
CA ALA A 304 23.99 11.19 33.18
C ALA A 304 22.80 11.18 34.15
N VAL A 305 21.72 11.86 33.75
CA VAL A 305 20.41 11.84 34.43
C VAL A 305 19.44 10.96 33.65
N ILE A 306 18.51 10.27 34.31
CA ILE A 306 17.55 9.41 33.61
C ILE A 306 16.78 10.28 32.59
N PRO A 307 16.74 9.89 31.31
CA PRO A 307 16.10 10.70 30.29
C PRO A 307 14.60 10.79 30.53
N ASP A 308 14.03 11.98 30.34
CA ASP A 308 12.58 12.14 30.28
C ASP A 308 12.00 11.29 29.15
N LEU A 309 10.81 10.72 29.41
CA LEU A 309 10.02 10.03 28.38
C LEU A 309 9.70 11.01 27.26
N THR A 310 10.47 10.92 26.16
CA THR A 310 10.26 11.79 25.01
C THR A 310 9.04 11.27 24.25
N GLN A 311 7.94 12.01 24.28
CA GLN A 311 6.79 11.68 23.44
C GLN A 311 7.22 11.76 21.98
N GLN A 312 6.95 10.70 21.21
CA GLN A 312 7.17 10.74 19.77
C GLN A 312 6.26 11.83 19.18
N PRO A 313 6.76 12.64 18.22
CA PRO A 313 5.92 13.61 17.55
C PRO A 313 4.75 12.88 16.87
N ALA A 314 3.56 13.48 16.95
CA ALA A 314 2.40 12.96 16.24
C ALA A 314 2.71 12.88 14.74
N ILE A 315 2.60 11.69 14.17
CA ILE A 315 2.82 11.45 12.75
C ILE A 315 1.49 11.71 12.04
N ASP A 316 1.45 12.64 11.10
CA ASP A 316 0.29 12.76 10.20
C ASP A 316 0.14 11.46 9.38
N PRO A 317 -0.95 10.69 9.57
CA PRO A 317 -1.16 9.45 8.84
C PRO A 317 -1.17 9.67 7.33
N LEU A 318 -1.68 10.82 6.85
CA LEU A 318 -1.79 11.12 5.43
C LEU A 318 -0.42 11.37 4.82
N ALA A 319 0.41 12.21 5.45
CA ALA A 319 1.78 12.45 5.03
C ALA A 319 2.61 11.15 5.02
N SER A 320 2.50 10.34 6.08
CA SER A 320 3.21 9.05 6.21
C SER A 320 2.81 8.06 5.12
N PHE A 321 1.50 7.87 4.91
CA PHE A 321 0.96 7.01 3.87
C PHE A 321 1.38 7.48 2.47
N SER A 322 1.28 8.79 2.22
CA SER A 322 1.63 9.41 0.93
C SER A 322 3.11 9.23 0.60
N TRP A 323 4.00 9.41 1.58
CA TRP A 323 5.44 9.26 1.40
C TRP A 323 5.85 7.83 1.06
N GLY A 324 5.20 6.83 1.67
CA GLY A 324 5.44 5.42 1.37
C GLY A 324 4.85 4.95 0.04
N THR A 325 3.77 5.58 -0.43
CA THR A 325 2.95 5.06 -1.54
C THR A 325 3.16 5.82 -2.86
N LEU A 326 3.07 7.16 -2.84
CA LEU A 326 3.06 7.98 -4.07
C LEU A 326 4.35 7.86 -4.92
N PRO A 327 5.56 7.83 -4.33
CA PRO A 327 6.78 7.64 -5.12
C PRO A 327 6.83 6.28 -5.83
N VAL A 328 6.38 5.22 -5.16
CA VAL A 328 6.34 3.86 -5.72
C VAL A 328 5.33 3.79 -6.86
N LEU A 329 4.13 4.34 -6.68
CA LEU A 329 3.12 4.38 -7.73
C LEU A 329 3.57 5.19 -8.95
N SER A 330 4.26 6.31 -8.71
CA SER A 330 4.83 7.15 -9.77
C SER A 330 5.93 6.42 -10.54
N LEU A 331 6.79 5.65 -9.86
CA LEU A 331 7.80 4.83 -10.50
C LEU A 331 7.15 3.72 -11.35
N ILE A 332 6.20 2.97 -10.80
CA ILE A 332 5.49 1.90 -11.50
C ILE A 332 4.79 2.44 -12.75
N THR A 333 4.06 3.54 -12.62
CA THR A 333 3.34 4.18 -13.74
C THR A 333 4.32 4.65 -14.81
N SER A 334 5.43 5.27 -14.40
CA SER A 334 6.45 5.78 -15.33
C SER A 334 7.16 4.64 -16.07
N LEU A 335 7.47 3.53 -15.39
CA LEU A 335 8.04 2.33 -16.00
C LEU A 335 7.05 1.64 -16.94
N ALA A 336 5.77 1.56 -16.56
CA ALA A 336 4.72 0.99 -17.41
C ALA A 336 4.54 1.80 -18.70
N LEU A 337 4.33 3.12 -18.59
CA LEU A 337 4.17 3.99 -19.75
C LEU A 337 5.44 4.06 -20.61
N GLY A 338 6.63 4.15 -19.98
CA GLY A 338 7.91 4.16 -20.68
C GLY A 338 8.18 2.87 -21.44
N SER A 339 7.92 1.71 -20.83
CA SER A 339 8.07 0.41 -21.50
C SER A 339 7.04 0.20 -22.61
N LEU A 340 5.79 0.64 -22.44
CA LEU A 340 4.79 0.62 -23.50
C LEU A 340 5.17 1.50 -24.70
N GLN A 341 5.81 2.65 -24.43
CA GLN A 341 6.29 3.54 -25.48
C GLN A 341 7.46 2.95 -26.27
N VAL A 342 8.34 2.18 -25.63
CA VAL A 342 9.58 1.64 -26.25
C VAL A 342 9.39 0.23 -26.81
N TRP A 343 8.72 -0.66 -26.06
CA TRP A 343 8.54 -2.08 -26.36
C TRP A 343 7.07 -2.48 -26.31
N HIS A 344 6.21 -1.73 -26.98
CA HIS A 344 4.75 -1.86 -26.95
C HIS A 344 4.22 -3.29 -26.76
N ILE A 345 4.55 -4.22 -27.68
CA ILE A 345 4.01 -5.60 -27.68
C ILE A 345 4.53 -6.40 -26.48
N GLN A 346 5.83 -6.38 -26.22
CA GLN A 346 6.44 -7.13 -25.12
C GLN A 346 6.03 -6.57 -23.76
N ALA A 347 6.00 -5.24 -23.64
CA ALA A 347 5.59 -4.54 -22.43
C ALA A 347 4.14 -4.85 -22.09
N GLU A 348 3.20 -4.76 -23.05
CA GLU A 348 1.80 -5.11 -22.81
C GLU A 348 1.65 -6.56 -22.31
N LYS A 349 2.35 -7.52 -22.92
CA LYS A 349 2.33 -8.92 -22.48
C LYS A 349 2.84 -9.09 -21.05
N VAL A 350 3.93 -8.39 -20.70
CA VAL A 350 4.49 -8.42 -19.33
C VAL A 350 3.53 -7.77 -18.33
N LEU A 351 3.03 -6.57 -18.62
CA LEU A 351 2.09 -5.85 -17.75
C LEU A 351 0.79 -6.65 -17.54
N ARG A 352 0.28 -7.30 -18.59
CA ARG A 352 -0.86 -8.22 -18.48
C ARG A 352 -0.53 -9.45 -17.64
N GLY A 353 0.65 -10.03 -17.78
CA GLY A 353 1.11 -11.12 -16.93
C GLY A 353 1.19 -10.74 -15.45
N VAL A 354 1.77 -9.57 -15.16
CA VAL A 354 1.81 -8.99 -13.80
C VAL A 354 0.40 -8.75 -13.29
N TYR A 355 -0.49 -8.16 -14.11
CA TYR A 355 -1.89 -7.96 -13.75
C TYR A 355 -2.59 -9.27 -13.38
N VAL A 356 -2.48 -10.31 -14.22
CA VAL A 356 -3.12 -11.62 -13.99
C VAL A 356 -2.63 -12.24 -12.68
N PHE A 357 -1.34 -12.11 -12.38
CA PHE A 357 -0.78 -12.54 -11.10
C PHE A 357 -1.36 -11.72 -9.92
N THR A 358 -1.33 -10.39 -10.02
CA THR A 358 -1.83 -9.46 -9.00
C THR A 358 -3.29 -9.72 -8.66
N VAL A 359 -4.17 -9.86 -9.66
CA VAL A 359 -5.61 -10.10 -9.40
C VAL A 359 -5.87 -11.50 -8.85
N GLY A 360 -5.00 -12.48 -9.13
CA GLY A 360 -5.03 -13.81 -8.51
C GLY A 360 -4.69 -13.79 -7.02
N LEU A 361 -3.94 -12.79 -6.54
CA LEU A 361 -3.62 -12.61 -5.12
C LEU A 361 -4.71 -11.90 -4.33
N ILE A 362 -5.66 -11.20 -5.00
CA ILE A 362 -6.71 -10.43 -4.32
C ILE A 362 -7.55 -11.29 -3.35
N PRO A 363 -8.03 -12.50 -3.71
CA PRO A 363 -8.77 -13.33 -2.76
C PRO A 363 -7.96 -13.71 -1.53
N VAL A 364 -6.66 -13.93 -1.67
CA VAL A 364 -5.76 -14.25 -0.54
C VAL A 364 -5.58 -13.02 0.34
N ALA A 365 -5.39 -11.83 -0.24
CA ALA A 365 -5.30 -10.59 0.53
C ALA A 365 -6.60 -10.27 1.29
N LEU A 366 -7.77 -10.59 0.72
CA LEU A 366 -9.08 -10.44 1.36
C LEU A 366 -9.28 -11.38 2.57
N CYS A 367 -8.40 -12.35 2.80
CA CYS A 367 -8.45 -13.18 4.01
C CYS A 367 -8.02 -12.38 5.25
N PHE A 368 -6.96 -11.57 5.17
CA PHE A 368 -6.27 -11.09 6.38
C PHE A 368 -6.68 -9.67 6.82
N TRP A 369 -7.31 -8.88 5.95
CA TRP A 369 -7.77 -7.52 6.27
C TRP A 369 -6.66 -6.60 6.85
N TYR A 370 -5.40 -6.84 6.48
CA TYR A 370 -4.29 -5.93 6.79
C TYR A 370 -4.56 -4.56 6.19
N TYR A 371 -4.44 -3.51 7.01
CA TYR A 371 -4.67 -2.13 6.58
C TYR A 371 -3.63 -1.17 7.14
N ARG A 372 -3.55 0.00 6.51
CA ARG A 372 -2.92 1.21 7.05
C ARG A 372 -3.95 2.33 7.08
N THR A 373 -3.90 3.17 8.10
CA THR A 373 -4.76 4.35 8.15
C THR A 373 -4.19 5.45 7.26
N ILE A 374 -5.00 5.96 6.33
CA ILE A 374 -4.71 7.15 5.53
C ILE A 374 -5.01 8.40 6.35
N SER A 375 -6.13 8.43 7.07
CA SER A 375 -6.54 9.57 7.90
C SER A 375 -7.63 9.14 8.88
N ASP A 376 -7.57 9.67 10.11
CA ASP A 376 -8.51 9.39 11.18
C ASP A 376 -9.61 10.46 11.22
N PHE A 377 -10.88 10.05 11.23
CA PHE A 377 -12.04 10.93 11.34
C PHE A 377 -12.86 10.51 12.57
N PRO A 378 -12.34 10.68 13.80
CA PRO A 378 -12.98 10.15 14.98
C PRO A 378 -14.36 10.77 15.21
N HIS A 379 -15.33 9.91 15.49
CA HIS A 379 -16.69 10.31 15.86
C HIS A 379 -17.11 9.51 17.10
N ASP A 380 -17.77 10.18 18.06
CA ASP A 380 -18.23 9.54 19.28
C ASP A 380 -19.18 8.37 18.99
N ARG A 381 -18.96 7.23 19.66
CA ARG A 381 -19.76 5.99 19.54
C ARG A 381 -19.72 5.30 18.16
N ILE A 382 -18.88 5.76 17.24
CA ILE A 382 -18.72 5.17 15.92
C ILE A 382 -17.45 4.36 15.87
N TYR A 383 -17.56 3.11 15.42
CA TYR A 383 -16.39 2.26 15.23
C TYR A 383 -15.57 2.73 14.03
N PHE A 384 -14.25 2.81 14.21
CA PHE A 384 -13.33 3.47 13.29
C PHE A 384 -13.40 2.96 11.84
N THR A 385 -13.77 1.69 11.61
CA THR A 385 -13.89 1.13 10.25
C THR A 385 -14.97 1.77 9.40
N TYR A 386 -15.90 2.50 10.02
CA TYR A 386 -16.99 3.19 9.32
C TYR A 386 -16.75 4.69 9.13
N SER A 387 -15.82 5.28 9.89
CA SER A 387 -15.47 6.69 9.77
C SER A 387 -14.14 6.88 9.05
N ASP A 388 -13.10 6.16 9.48
CA ASP A 388 -11.72 6.47 9.12
C ASP A 388 -11.38 5.99 7.69
N ALA A 389 -10.44 6.69 7.06
CA ALA A 389 -9.95 6.32 5.75
C ALA A 389 -8.90 5.21 5.89
N LEU A 390 -9.30 3.96 5.65
CA LEU A 390 -8.42 2.79 5.75
C LEU A 390 -7.99 2.31 4.36
N PHE A 391 -6.71 1.97 4.19
CA PHE A 391 -6.16 1.38 2.97
C PHE A 391 -5.77 -0.07 3.21
N PHE A 392 -6.56 -1.01 2.69
CA PHE A 392 -6.32 -2.43 2.85
C PHE A 392 -5.28 -2.96 1.85
N LEU A 393 -4.61 -4.06 2.19
CA LEU A 393 -3.70 -4.76 1.27
C LEU A 393 -4.39 -5.15 -0.05
N ALA A 394 -5.68 -5.50 0.01
CA ALA A 394 -6.48 -5.77 -1.17
C ALA A 394 -6.66 -4.50 -2.05
N ASP A 395 -6.80 -3.31 -1.45
CA ASP A 395 -6.87 -2.04 -2.18
C ASP A 395 -5.56 -1.77 -2.92
N ALA A 396 -4.42 -2.07 -2.29
CA ALA A 396 -3.10 -1.93 -2.92
C ALA A 396 -2.97 -2.80 -4.18
N LEU A 397 -3.40 -4.07 -4.12
CA LEU A 397 -3.38 -4.99 -5.26
C LEU A 397 -4.35 -4.54 -6.37
N VAL A 398 -5.55 -4.09 -6.00
CA VAL A 398 -6.55 -3.57 -6.95
C VAL A 398 -6.05 -2.29 -7.60
N LEU A 399 -5.46 -1.36 -6.85
CA LEU A 399 -4.89 -0.13 -7.35
C LEU A 399 -3.74 -0.40 -8.33
N LEU A 400 -2.84 -1.34 -7.99
CA LEU A 400 -1.80 -1.79 -8.91
C LEU A 400 -2.41 -2.37 -10.21
N ALA A 401 -3.41 -3.25 -10.09
CA ALA A 401 -4.08 -3.84 -11.24
C ALA A 401 -4.73 -2.76 -12.14
N VAL A 402 -5.38 -1.77 -11.54
CA VAL A 402 -5.99 -0.62 -12.26
C VAL A 402 -4.93 0.25 -12.92
N ILE A 403 -3.80 0.54 -12.26
CA ILE A 403 -2.70 1.33 -12.85
C ILE A 403 -2.09 0.63 -14.05
N LEU A 404 -1.85 -0.69 -13.96
CA LEU A 404 -1.30 -1.47 -15.08
C LEU A 404 -2.26 -1.47 -16.27
N TRP A 405 -3.55 -1.71 -16.02
CA TRP A 405 -4.58 -1.65 -17.06
C TRP A 405 -4.69 -0.24 -17.66
N LEU A 406 -4.82 0.79 -16.84
CA LEU A 406 -4.98 2.17 -17.29
C LEU A 406 -3.76 2.65 -18.10
N SER A 407 -2.54 2.24 -17.72
CA SER A 407 -1.32 2.55 -18.47
C SER A 407 -1.39 2.04 -19.90
N THR A 408 -1.91 0.82 -20.12
CA THR A 408 -2.11 0.28 -21.48
C THR A 408 -3.19 1.05 -22.25
N LYS A 409 -4.26 1.50 -21.58
CA LYS A 409 -5.34 2.28 -22.19
C LYS A 409 -4.97 3.73 -22.49
N ILE A 410 -4.03 4.31 -21.76
CA ILE A 410 -3.50 5.64 -22.05
C ILE A 410 -2.53 5.56 -23.25
N ALA A 411 -1.73 4.49 -23.32
CA ALA A 411 -0.76 4.30 -24.40
C ALA A 411 -1.41 3.97 -25.76
N GLN A 412 -2.64 3.45 -25.75
CA GLN A 412 -3.35 3.03 -26.96
C GLN A 412 -4.70 3.75 -27.10
N PRO A 413 -5.09 4.20 -28.31
CA PRO A 413 -6.44 4.70 -28.53
C PRO A 413 -7.45 3.58 -28.25
N PHE A 414 -8.26 3.77 -27.21
CA PHE A 414 -9.29 2.81 -26.81
C PHE A 414 -10.68 3.44 -26.97
N SER A 415 -11.63 2.64 -27.47
CA SER A 415 -13.04 3.01 -27.48
C SER A 415 -13.76 2.31 -26.34
N LEU A 416 -14.27 3.10 -25.38
CA LEU A 416 -15.22 2.60 -24.39
C LEU A 416 -16.55 2.39 -25.10
N ARG A 417 -17.04 1.14 -25.13
CA ARG A 417 -18.42 0.81 -25.49
C ARG A 417 -19.20 0.55 -24.20
N PRO A 418 -19.72 1.59 -23.52
CA PRO A 418 -20.45 1.40 -22.28
C PRO A 418 -21.78 0.68 -22.56
N SER A 419 -22.02 -0.42 -21.87
CA SER A 419 -23.37 -1.00 -21.81
C SER A 419 -24.23 -0.28 -20.77
N THR A 420 -25.55 -0.49 -20.81
CA THR A 420 -26.49 0.02 -19.79
C THR A 420 -26.03 -0.31 -18.36
N PHE A 421 -25.42 -1.49 -18.16
CA PHE A 421 -24.88 -1.90 -16.86
C PHE A 421 -23.74 -0.98 -16.39
N HIS A 422 -22.84 -0.60 -17.30
CA HIS A 422 -21.75 0.32 -16.99
C HIS A 422 -22.26 1.73 -16.71
N PHE A 423 -23.28 2.16 -17.44
CA PHE A 423 -23.94 3.44 -17.21
C PHE A 423 -24.54 3.49 -15.80
N LEU A 424 -25.24 2.44 -15.35
CA LEU A 424 -25.81 2.38 -14.00
C LEU A 424 -24.74 2.39 -12.89
N LEU A 425 -23.63 1.67 -13.07
CA LEU A 425 -22.49 1.73 -12.15
C LEU A 425 -21.87 3.13 -12.11
N PHE A 426 -21.74 3.79 -13.27
CA PHE A 426 -21.26 5.16 -13.36
C PHE A 426 -22.22 6.14 -12.68
N THR A 427 -23.54 5.94 -12.80
CA THR A 427 -24.54 6.74 -12.09
C THR A 427 -24.38 6.63 -10.58
N LEU A 428 -24.16 5.43 -10.03
CA LEU A 428 -23.88 5.26 -8.60
C LEU A 428 -22.60 5.98 -8.16
N LEU A 429 -21.53 5.88 -8.97
CA LEU A 429 -20.29 6.62 -8.73
C LEU A 429 -20.52 8.13 -8.75
N LEU A 430 -21.29 8.64 -9.72
CA LEU A 430 -21.61 10.05 -9.84
C LEU A 430 -22.42 10.53 -8.64
N LEU A 431 -23.47 9.80 -8.24
CA LEU A 431 -24.28 10.13 -7.06
C LEU A 431 -23.43 10.13 -5.78
N SER A 432 -22.57 9.13 -5.61
CA SER A 432 -21.65 9.06 -4.48
C SER A 432 -20.71 10.27 -4.44
N SER A 433 -20.18 10.68 -5.60
CA SER A 433 -19.29 11.84 -5.71
C SER A 433 -20.01 13.17 -5.51
N LEU A 434 -21.23 13.31 -6.00
CA LEU A 434 -22.04 14.51 -5.77
C LEU A 434 -22.44 14.65 -4.30
N SER A 435 -22.63 13.52 -3.61
CA SER A 435 -23.02 13.52 -2.19
C SER A 435 -22.02 14.19 -1.25
N LEU A 436 -20.78 14.40 -1.69
CA LEU A 436 -19.77 15.20 -0.99
C LEU A 436 -20.25 16.62 -0.65
N LEU A 437 -21.12 17.20 -1.48
CA LEU A 437 -21.58 18.58 -1.35
C LEU A 437 -22.57 18.78 -0.20
N TRP A 438 -23.27 17.72 0.21
CA TRP A 438 -24.33 17.78 1.24
C TRP A 438 -24.17 16.72 2.34
N SER A 439 -23.11 15.91 2.28
CA SER A 439 -22.81 14.89 3.28
C SER A 439 -22.60 15.49 4.66
N ARG A 440 -22.97 14.72 5.69
CA ARG A 440 -22.70 15.08 7.10
C ARG A 440 -21.22 15.17 7.40
N ASP A 441 -20.41 14.31 6.81
CA ASP A 441 -18.95 14.38 6.88
C ASP A 441 -18.37 14.10 5.49
N TRP A 442 -17.99 15.18 4.81
CA TRP A 442 -17.48 15.12 3.44
C TRP A 442 -16.21 14.28 3.34
N ARG A 443 -15.43 14.13 4.42
CA ARG A 443 -14.18 13.35 4.45
C ARG A 443 -14.46 11.85 4.37
N THR A 444 -15.35 11.34 5.23
CA THR A 444 -15.84 9.95 5.15
C THR A 444 -16.46 9.68 3.77
N SER A 445 -17.32 10.58 3.29
CA SER A 445 -17.93 10.43 1.96
C SER A 445 -16.90 10.45 0.82
N LEU A 446 -15.84 11.26 0.93
CA LEU A 446 -14.76 11.30 -0.06
C LEU A 446 -14.02 9.98 -0.13
N TYR A 447 -13.68 9.41 1.03
CA TYR A 447 -13.06 8.08 1.10
C TYR A 447 -13.94 7.01 0.45
N VAL A 448 -15.24 6.94 0.80
CA VAL A 448 -16.13 5.94 0.21
C VAL A 448 -16.32 6.17 -1.30
N ALA A 449 -16.45 7.42 -1.76
CA ALA A 449 -16.56 7.74 -3.19
C ALA A 449 -15.29 7.34 -3.97
N LEU A 450 -14.09 7.61 -3.44
CA LEU A 450 -12.82 7.18 -4.05
C LEU A 450 -12.69 5.65 -4.09
N HIS A 451 -13.17 4.95 -3.06
CA HIS A 451 -13.18 3.50 -3.04
C HIS A 451 -14.18 2.92 -4.07
N ILE A 452 -15.35 3.54 -4.24
CA ILE A 452 -16.32 3.18 -5.30
C ILE A 452 -15.72 3.44 -6.69
N LEU A 453 -14.98 4.53 -6.88
CA LEU A 453 -14.23 4.81 -8.12
C LEU A 453 -13.20 3.70 -8.40
N LEU A 454 -12.42 3.30 -7.39
CA LEU A 454 -11.46 2.21 -7.51
C LEU A 454 -12.12 0.91 -7.96
N ILE A 455 -13.26 0.56 -7.36
CA ILE A 455 -14.05 -0.63 -7.74
C ILE A 455 -14.59 -0.52 -9.16
N PHE A 456 -15.12 0.64 -9.54
CA PHE A 456 -15.62 0.86 -10.90
C PHE A 456 -14.51 0.64 -11.94
N LEU A 457 -13.32 1.21 -11.73
CA LEU A 457 -12.16 1.01 -12.60
C LEU A 457 -11.68 -0.45 -12.57
N PHE A 458 -11.74 -1.11 -11.42
CA PHE A 458 -11.39 -2.52 -11.29
C PHE A 458 -12.34 -3.43 -12.10
N VAL A 459 -13.65 -3.18 -12.02
CA VAL A 459 -14.66 -3.89 -12.83
C VAL A 459 -14.40 -3.71 -14.33
N LEU A 460 -14.04 -2.50 -14.77
CA LEU A 460 -13.65 -2.25 -16.16
C LEU A 460 -12.37 -3.01 -16.55
N SER A 461 -11.38 -3.08 -15.65
CA SER A 461 -10.15 -3.83 -15.90
C SER A 461 -10.40 -5.33 -16.09
N LEU A 462 -11.24 -5.93 -15.23
CA LEU A 462 -11.61 -7.34 -15.32
C LEU A 462 -12.49 -7.66 -16.54
N ARG A 463 -13.26 -6.67 -17.00
CA ARG A 463 -14.01 -6.79 -18.26
C ARG A 463 -13.06 -6.92 -19.45
N ASP A 464 -12.11 -6.00 -19.52
CA ASP A 464 -11.21 -5.90 -20.68
C ASP A 464 -10.18 -7.04 -20.70
N TRP A 465 -9.69 -7.47 -19.53
CA TRP A 465 -8.73 -8.56 -19.36
C TRP A 465 -9.37 -9.78 -18.70
N SER A 466 -10.42 -10.29 -19.35
CA SER A 466 -11.24 -11.40 -18.87
C SER A 466 -10.52 -12.75 -18.80
N ASP A 467 -9.32 -12.86 -19.38
CA ASP A 467 -8.42 -14.02 -19.28
C ASP A 467 -7.85 -14.22 -17.86
N ALA A 468 -7.89 -13.18 -17.01
CA ALA A 468 -7.53 -13.26 -15.61
C ALA A 468 -8.39 -14.24 -14.78
N TRP A 469 -9.57 -14.63 -15.30
CA TRP A 469 -10.51 -15.57 -14.70
C TRP A 469 -9.83 -16.76 -14.03
N ARG A 470 -8.93 -17.46 -14.74
CA ARG A 470 -8.29 -18.67 -14.21
C ARG A 470 -7.40 -18.38 -13.00
N SER A 471 -6.67 -17.27 -13.01
CA SER A 471 -5.79 -16.87 -11.89
C SER A 471 -6.62 -16.52 -10.65
N ILE A 472 -7.73 -15.82 -10.84
CA ILE A 472 -8.67 -15.47 -9.77
C ILE A 472 -9.31 -16.73 -9.16
N LEU A 473 -9.71 -17.71 -9.98
CA LEU A 473 -10.23 -18.99 -9.47
C LEU A 473 -9.19 -19.78 -8.66
N LEU A 474 -7.90 -19.74 -9.04
CA LEU A 474 -6.81 -20.32 -8.25
C LEU A 474 -6.63 -19.56 -6.93
N GLY A 475 -6.70 -18.23 -6.97
CA GLY A 475 -6.75 -17.38 -5.79
C GLY A 475 -7.89 -17.75 -4.84
N PHE A 476 -9.09 -18.00 -5.38
CA PHE A 476 -10.23 -18.48 -4.60
C PHE A 476 -9.96 -19.83 -3.94
N CYS A 477 -9.33 -20.76 -4.63
CA CYS A 477 -8.98 -22.05 -4.05
C CYS A 477 -7.95 -21.91 -2.91
N ALA A 478 -6.94 -21.06 -3.09
CA ALA A 478 -5.93 -20.77 -2.07
C ALA A 478 -6.56 -20.12 -0.83
N ALA A 479 -7.38 -19.08 -1.03
CA ALA A 479 -8.11 -18.40 0.03
C ALA A 479 -9.08 -19.34 0.76
N LEU A 480 -9.79 -20.23 0.05
CA LEU A 480 -10.70 -21.20 0.66
C LEU A 480 -9.95 -22.18 1.55
N SER A 481 -8.76 -22.61 1.13
CA SER A 481 -7.91 -23.50 1.92
C SER A 481 -7.47 -22.82 3.21
N ILE A 482 -7.05 -21.55 3.15
CA ILE A 482 -6.69 -20.75 4.34
C ILE A 482 -7.89 -20.65 5.29
N GLN A 483 -9.04 -20.19 4.79
CA GLN A 483 -10.24 -19.97 5.61
C GLN A 483 -10.77 -21.27 6.23
N PHE A 484 -10.68 -22.39 5.51
CA PHE A 484 -11.08 -23.69 6.05
C PHE A 484 -10.16 -24.14 7.18
N MET A 485 -8.84 -24.06 6.98
CA MET A 485 -7.87 -24.47 7.99
C MET A 485 -7.99 -23.64 9.26
N THR A 486 -8.22 -22.33 9.15
CA THR A 486 -8.41 -21.48 10.33
C THR A 486 -9.78 -21.71 10.96
N GLY A 487 -10.86 -21.65 10.17
CA GLY A 487 -12.23 -21.74 10.68
C GLY A 487 -12.57 -23.09 11.33
N ILE A 488 -11.99 -24.20 10.87
CA ILE A 488 -12.20 -25.51 11.50
C ILE A 488 -11.48 -25.61 12.85
N VAL A 489 -10.25 -25.06 12.95
CA VAL A 489 -9.49 -25.04 14.21
C VAL A 489 -10.19 -24.16 15.23
N GLU A 490 -10.69 -22.99 14.80
CA GLU A 490 -11.48 -22.09 15.66
C GLU A 490 -12.74 -22.78 16.19
N PHE A 491 -13.50 -23.44 15.31
CA PHE A 491 -14.74 -24.08 15.69
C PHE A 491 -14.51 -25.32 16.57
N LEU A 492 -13.44 -26.09 16.36
CA LEU A 492 -13.17 -27.26 17.20
C LEU A 492 -12.58 -26.86 18.57
N ASN A 493 -11.71 -25.86 18.62
CA ASN A 493 -11.07 -25.42 19.85
C ASN A 493 -11.85 -24.34 20.61
N GLN A 494 -12.94 -23.81 20.01
CA GLN A 494 -13.75 -22.74 20.57
C GLN A 494 -12.95 -21.48 20.93
N THR A 495 -11.90 -21.17 20.15
CA THR A 495 -11.08 -19.98 20.35
C THR A 495 -10.38 -19.53 19.06
N THR A 496 -10.20 -18.22 18.89
CA THR A 496 -9.40 -17.62 17.82
C THR A 496 -7.98 -17.25 18.27
N ALA A 497 -7.59 -17.56 19.51
CA ALA A 497 -6.31 -17.11 20.09
C ALA A 497 -5.06 -17.59 19.35
N PHE A 498 -5.13 -18.73 18.64
CA PHE A 498 -4.00 -19.23 17.84
C PHE A 498 -3.65 -18.34 16.65
N LEU A 499 -4.51 -17.40 16.27
CA LEU A 499 -4.25 -16.40 15.22
C LEU A 499 -3.42 -15.21 15.73
N ALA A 500 -3.20 -15.07 17.04
CA ALA A 500 -2.45 -13.94 17.62
C ALA A 500 -1.06 -13.71 16.99
N PRO A 501 -0.26 -14.74 16.64
CA PRO A 501 1.03 -14.53 15.97
C PRO A 501 0.96 -13.90 14.57
N LEU A 502 -0.23 -13.87 13.94
CA LEU A 502 -0.44 -13.24 12.64
C LEU A 502 -0.67 -11.72 12.74
N ASP A 503 -0.77 -11.17 13.96
CA ASP A 503 -0.97 -9.74 14.23
C ASP A 503 -2.15 -9.14 13.43
N LEU A 504 -3.27 -9.89 13.41
CA LEU A 504 -4.49 -9.47 12.73
C LEU A 504 -5.33 -8.59 13.66
N ASN A 505 -5.86 -7.49 13.12
CA ASN A 505 -6.81 -6.64 13.85
C ASN A 505 -8.13 -7.35 14.16
N TRP A 506 -8.48 -8.37 13.37
CA TRP A 506 -9.68 -9.20 13.53
C TRP A 506 -9.38 -10.66 13.23
N PRO A 507 -10.11 -11.63 13.81
CA PRO A 507 -11.17 -11.47 14.81
C PRO A 507 -10.66 -11.06 16.21
N GLY A 508 -9.34 -10.99 16.41
CA GLY A 508 -8.74 -10.81 17.74
C GLY A 508 -8.74 -12.13 18.51
N MET A 509 -8.57 -12.05 19.84
CA MET A 509 -8.65 -13.21 20.73
C MET A 509 -10.07 -13.32 21.29
N LEU A 510 -10.86 -14.22 20.71
CA LEU A 510 -12.25 -14.49 21.07
C LEU A 510 -12.39 -15.93 21.57
N ASP A 511 -13.27 -16.10 22.53
CA ASP A 511 -13.84 -17.36 23.00
C ASP A 511 -15.31 -17.12 23.39
N PRO A 512 -16.13 -18.15 23.67
CA PRO A 512 -17.55 -17.97 23.98
C PRO A 512 -17.86 -17.05 25.17
N SER A 513 -16.91 -16.81 26.08
CA SER A 513 -17.09 -15.94 27.24
C SER A 513 -16.81 -14.45 26.95
N VAL A 514 -16.11 -14.16 25.85
CA VAL A 514 -15.72 -12.79 25.49
C VAL A 514 -16.96 -11.99 25.04
N ARG A 515 -17.21 -10.87 25.71
CA ARG A 515 -18.30 -9.95 25.35
C ARG A 515 -18.09 -9.42 23.93
N GLY A 516 -19.09 -9.62 23.06
CA GLY A 516 -19.03 -9.24 21.65
C GLY A 516 -18.65 -10.40 20.71
N ALA A 517 -18.28 -11.57 21.25
CA ALA A 517 -18.19 -12.79 20.46
C ALA A 517 -19.59 -13.21 19.96
N ILE A 518 -19.64 -13.68 18.72
CA ILE A 518 -20.86 -14.06 18.03
C ILE A 518 -21.00 -15.56 18.19
N ILE A 519 -21.84 -15.92 19.15
CA ILE A 519 -22.06 -17.29 19.59
C ILE A 519 -23.39 -17.86 19.08
N VAL A 520 -23.56 -19.16 19.26
CA VAL A 520 -24.86 -19.84 19.26
C VAL A 520 -25.09 -20.39 20.65
N GLU A 521 -26.14 -19.92 21.31
CA GLU A 521 -26.49 -20.34 22.67
C GLU A 521 -27.53 -21.45 22.61
N LEU A 522 -27.27 -22.53 23.34
CA LEU A 522 -28.18 -23.66 23.49
C LEU A 522 -29.18 -23.41 24.64
N PRO A 523 -30.35 -24.05 24.63
CA PRO A 523 -31.33 -23.92 25.73
C PRO A 523 -30.81 -24.35 27.11
N ASN A 524 -29.72 -25.13 27.16
CA ASN A 524 -29.05 -25.55 28.39
C ASN A 524 -28.08 -24.48 28.95
N GLY A 525 -27.90 -23.34 28.26
CA GLY A 525 -27.00 -22.25 28.64
C GLY A 525 -25.57 -22.36 28.09
N GLU A 526 -25.24 -23.43 27.34
CA GLU A 526 -23.94 -23.56 26.69
C GLU A 526 -23.83 -22.65 25.47
N SER A 527 -22.67 -22.02 25.30
CA SER A 527 -22.41 -21.09 24.20
C SER A 527 -21.30 -21.61 23.29
N PHE A 528 -21.58 -21.68 22.00
CA PHE A 528 -20.62 -22.12 20.98
C PHE A 528 -20.18 -20.95 20.10
N LEU A 529 -18.87 -20.76 19.98
CA LEU A 529 -18.25 -19.84 19.05
C LEU A 529 -18.48 -20.34 17.61
N ARG A 530 -18.98 -19.47 16.74
CA ARG A 530 -19.13 -19.73 15.31
C ARG A 530 -17.77 -19.65 14.62
N ALA A 531 -17.61 -20.25 13.44
CA ALA A 531 -16.40 -20.08 12.65
C ALA A 531 -16.27 -18.62 12.14
N TYR A 532 -15.14 -17.97 12.41
CA TYR A 532 -14.79 -16.63 11.92
C TYR A 532 -13.82 -16.69 10.72
N GLY A 533 -13.01 -17.74 10.67
CA GLY A 533 -11.81 -17.75 9.87
C GLY A 533 -10.92 -16.58 10.30
N THR A 534 -10.24 -15.97 9.34
CA THR A 534 -9.41 -14.78 9.61
C THR A 534 -10.19 -13.46 9.53
N LEU A 535 -11.53 -13.50 9.62
CA LEU A 535 -12.41 -12.36 9.35
C LEU A 535 -13.11 -11.83 10.62
N PRO A 536 -13.62 -10.58 10.61
CA PRO A 536 -14.22 -9.99 11.81
C PRO A 536 -15.56 -10.57 12.25
N HIS A 537 -16.26 -11.26 11.34
CA HIS A 537 -17.62 -11.70 11.62
C HIS A 537 -17.99 -12.97 10.83
N PRO A 538 -18.70 -13.95 11.43
CA PRO A 538 -19.06 -15.20 10.76
C PRO A 538 -19.97 -15.03 9.53
N ASN A 539 -20.81 -13.98 9.49
CA ASN A 539 -21.61 -13.68 8.29
C ASN A 539 -20.72 -13.22 7.11
N ILE A 540 -19.69 -12.42 7.39
CA ILE A 540 -18.73 -11.99 6.37
C ILE A 540 -17.98 -13.21 5.85
N LEU A 541 -17.55 -14.12 6.74
CA LEU A 541 -16.99 -15.40 6.33
C LEU A 541 -17.97 -16.20 5.47
N GLY A 542 -19.23 -16.35 5.87
CA GLY A 542 -20.22 -17.12 5.11
C GLY A 542 -20.41 -16.58 3.69
N GLY A 543 -20.54 -15.26 3.53
CA GLY A 543 -20.62 -14.63 2.22
C GLY A 543 -19.31 -14.70 1.42
N PHE A 544 -18.16 -14.58 2.09
CA PHE A 544 -16.86 -14.72 1.43
C PHE A 544 -16.64 -16.15 0.93
N VAL A 545 -16.93 -17.17 1.74
CA VAL A 545 -16.85 -18.59 1.34
C VAL A 545 -17.75 -18.89 0.15
N LEU A 546 -18.96 -18.30 0.07
CA LEU A 546 -19.80 -18.41 -1.11
C LEU A 546 -19.10 -17.91 -2.39
N ILE A 547 -18.34 -16.81 -2.30
CA ILE A 547 -17.51 -16.32 -3.40
C ILE A 547 -16.39 -17.30 -3.71
N LEU A 548 -15.68 -17.76 -2.67
CA LEU A 548 -14.53 -18.66 -2.83
C LEU A 548 -14.90 -20.02 -3.43
N LEU A 549 -16.10 -20.52 -3.14
CA LEU A 549 -16.63 -21.75 -3.74
C LEU A 549 -16.73 -21.68 -5.26
N LEU A 550 -16.79 -20.49 -5.86
CA LEU A 550 -16.74 -20.31 -7.31
C LEU A 550 -15.50 -20.96 -7.94
N GLY A 551 -14.35 -20.95 -7.24
CA GLY A 551 -13.10 -21.59 -7.65
C GLY A 551 -13.25 -23.09 -7.95
N PRO A 552 -13.42 -23.95 -6.93
CA PRO A 552 -13.56 -25.39 -7.12
C PRO A 552 -14.77 -25.75 -7.98
N ILE A 553 -15.90 -25.04 -7.86
CA ILE A 553 -17.09 -25.30 -8.69
C ILE A 553 -16.80 -25.09 -10.17
N ALA A 554 -16.15 -23.98 -10.54
CA ALA A 554 -15.81 -23.69 -11.92
C ALA A 554 -14.80 -24.71 -12.49
N PHE A 555 -13.83 -25.17 -11.70
CA PHE A 555 -12.90 -26.22 -12.14
C PHE A 555 -13.56 -27.60 -12.31
N PHE A 556 -14.55 -27.91 -11.47
CA PHE A 556 -15.28 -29.18 -11.55
C PHE A 556 -16.28 -29.24 -12.71
N LEU A 557 -16.98 -28.13 -12.97
CA LEU A 557 -18.00 -28.00 -14.03
C LEU A 557 -17.43 -27.59 -15.39
N ARG A 558 -16.11 -27.42 -15.51
CA ARG A 558 -15.47 -27.04 -16.77
C ARG A 558 -15.74 -28.08 -17.86
N LYS A 559 -16.20 -27.64 -19.03
CA LYS A 559 -16.46 -28.53 -20.19
C LYS A 559 -15.18 -29.23 -20.66
N GLU A 560 -14.09 -28.48 -20.79
CA GLU A 560 -12.81 -29.01 -21.24
C GLU A 560 -11.90 -29.32 -20.05
N LYS A 561 -11.42 -30.56 -19.96
CA LYS A 561 -10.50 -31.03 -18.90
C LYS A 561 -11.04 -30.70 -17.49
N PRO A 562 -12.22 -31.22 -17.12
CA PRO A 562 -12.75 -31.04 -15.77
C PRO A 562 -11.79 -31.60 -14.73
N ASN A 563 -11.75 -30.96 -13.56
CA ASN A 563 -10.89 -31.40 -12.46
C ASN A 563 -11.71 -32.02 -11.32
N ASN A 564 -11.71 -33.35 -11.22
CA ASN A 564 -12.42 -34.04 -10.14
C ASN A 564 -11.78 -33.79 -8.76
N LEU A 565 -10.48 -33.44 -8.69
CA LEU A 565 -9.82 -33.08 -7.44
C LEU A 565 -10.39 -31.80 -6.82
N ALA A 566 -11.12 -30.99 -7.59
CA ALA A 566 -11.80 -29.82 -7.06
C ALA A 566 -12.85 -30.18 -5.98
N LEU A 567 -13.37 -31.41 -5.97
CA LEU A 567 -14.26 -31.88 -4.91
C LEU A 567 -13.58 -31.96 -3.54
N LEU A 568 -12.26 -32.19 -3.49
CA LEU A 568 -11.49 -32.24 -2.24
C LEU A 568 -11.48 -30.89 -1.51
N LEU A 569 -11.66 -29.79 -2.25
CA LEU A 569 -11.76 -28.46 -1.67
C LEU A 569 -13.22 -27.97 -1.57
N LEU A 570 -14.10 -28.45 -2.45
CA LEU A 570 -15.53 -28.13 -2.38
C LEU A 570 -16.15 -28.60 -1.07
N ILE A 571 -15.94 -29.87 -0.70
CA ILE A 571 -16.52 -30.48 0.50
C ILE A 571 -16.15 -29.68 1.76
N PRO A 572 -14.86 -29.46 2.08
CA PRO A 572 -14.49 -28.66 3.24
C PRO A 572 -14.97 -27.19 3.14
N GLY A 573 -15.05 -26.61 1.93
CA GLY A 573 -15.61 -25.27 1.75
C GLY A 573 -17.10 -25.18 2.09
N ILE A 574 -17.89 -26.17 1.68
CA ILE A 574 -19.32 -26.25 2.03
C ILE A 574 -19.49 -26.51 3.54
N ALA A 575 -18.64 -27.37 4.12
CA ALA A 575 -18.62 -27.61 5.56
C ALA A 575 -18.33 -26.31 6.33
N LEU A 576 -17.30 -25.53 5.92
CA LEU A 576 -16.99 -24.25 6.53
C LEU A 576 -18.17 -23.26 6.43
N LEU A 577 -18.79 -23.13 5.26
CA LEU A 577 -19.97 -22.29 5.07
C LEU A 577 -21.09 -22.68 6.05
N ALA A 578 -21.30 -23.99 6.23
CA ALA A 578 -22.28 -24.51 7.19
C ALA A 578 -21.91 -24.12 8.63
N LEU A 579 -20.66 -24.31 9.05
CA LEU A 579 -20.13 -23.98 10.38
C LEU A 579 -20.08 -22.48 10.69
N THR A 580 -20.27 -21.61 9.70
CA THR A 580 -20.49 -20.19 9.97
C THR A 580 -21.82 -19.93 10.68
N PHE A 581 -22.79 -20.86 10.64
CA PHE A 581 -24.17 -20.66 11.13
C PHE A 581 -24.84 -19.37 10.63
N SER A 582 -24.46 -18.90 9.44
CA SER A 582 -25.04 -17.71 8.81
C SER A 582 -26.26 -18.08 7.97
N ARG A 583 -27.46 -17.74 8.46
CA ARG A 583 -28.73 -18.00 7.77
C ARG A 583 -28.77 -17.39 6.36
N SER A 584 -28.25 -16.17 6.19
CA SER A 584 -28.18 -15.50 4.88
C SER A 584 -27.21 -16.21 3.94
N ALA A 585 -26.07 -16.73 4.43
CA ALA A 585 -25.14 -17.52 3.61
C ALA A 585 -25.74 -18.88 3.19
N TRP A 586 -26.46 -19.57 4.07
CA TRP A 586 -27.15 -20.82 3.75
C TRP A 586 -28.22 -20.63 2.67
N LEU A 587 -29.02 -19.57 2.80
CA LEU A 587 -30.01 -19.22 1.80
C LEU A 587 -29.34 -18.82 0.48
N ALA A 588 -28.24 -18.08 0.53
CA ALA A 588 -27.49 -17.68 -0.66
C ALA A 588 -26.88 -18.87 -1.41
N LEU A 589 -26.36 -19.89 -0.71
CA LEU A 589 -25.92 -21.15 -1.30
C LEU A 589 -27.08 -21.91 -1.97
N THR A 590 -28.26 -21.88 -1.34
CA THR A 590 -29.48 -22.50 -1.91
C THR A 590 -29.90 -21.80 -3.20
N VAL A 591 -29.97 -20.47 -3.19
CA VAL A 591 -30.30 -19.65 -4.38
C VAL A 591 -29.25 -19.83 -5.48
N PHE A 592 -27.97 -19.91 -5.12
CA PHE A 592 -26.89 -20.26 -6.05
C PHE A 592 -27.19 -21.58 -6.77
N GLY A 593 -27.53 -22.64 -6.02
CA GLY A 593 -27.92 -23.94 -6.58
C GLY A 593 -29.14 -23.88 -7.48
N ILE A 594 -30.18 -23.11 -7.11
CA ILE A 594 -31.39 -22.91 -7.92
C ILE A 594 -31.05 -22.25 -9.26
N VAL A 595 -30.18 -21.23 -9.27
CA VAL A 595 -29.74 -20.59 -10.52
C VAL A 595 -29.00 -21.59 -11.41
N LEU A 596 -28.14 -22.45 -10.84
CA LEU A 596 -27.45 -23.50 -11.62
C LEU A 596 -28.43 -24.53 -12.19
N LEU A 597 -29.43 -24.95 -11.42
CA LEU A 597 -30.48 -25.86 -11.88
C LEU A 597 -31.30 -25.24 -13.02
N TRP A 598 -31.70 -23.98 -12.89
CA TRP A 598 -32.40 -23.23 -13.92
C TRP A 598 -31.58 -23.12 -15.21
N LYS A 599 -30.26 -22.97 -15.09
CA LYS A 599 -29.31 -22.88 -16.21
C LYS A 599 -28.62 -24.21 -16.54
N SER A 600 -29.14 -25.33 -16.06
CA SER A 600 -28.53 -26.66 -16.16
C SER A 600 -28.18 -27.09 -17.58
N LYS A 601 -28.94 -26.64 -18.59
CA LYS A 601 -28.68 -26.93 -20.01
C LYS A 601 -27.31 -26.47 -20.53
N TYR A 602 -26.64 -25.54 -19.84
CA TYR A 602 -25.32 -25.04 -20.23
C TYR A 602 -24.17 -25.81 -19.57
N PHE A 603 -24.47 -26.74 -18.68
CA PHE A 603 -23.51 -27.57 -17.94
C PHE A 603 -23.69 -29.06 -18.28
N ASP A 604 -22.71 -29.88 -17.92
CA ASP A 604 -22.86 -31.33 -17.92
C ASP A 604 -23.83 -31.74 -16.81
N ARG A 605 -24.94 -32.42 -17.17
CA ARG A 605 -26.02 -32.76 -16.23
C ARG A 605 -25.56 -33.71 -15.12
N ASN A 606 -24.69 -34.67 -15.44
CA ASN A 606 -24.20 -35.63 -14.46
C ASN A 606 -23.27 -34.95 -13.45
N ARG A 607 -22.36 -34.11 -13.93
CA ARG A 607 -21.48 -33.32 -13.05
C ARG A 607 -22.28 -32.33 -12.21
N LEU A 608 -23.28 -31.65 -12.78
CA LEU A 608 -24.14 -30.77 -12.00
C LEU A 608 -24.89 -31.53 -10.91
N ALA A 609 -25.43 -32.72 -11.21
CA ALA A 609 -26.08 -33.57 -10.21
C ALA A 609 -25.10 -34.01 -9.12
N VAL A 610 -23.89 -34.45 -9.47
CA VAL A 610 -22.84 -34.79 -8.50
C VAL A 610 -22.46 -33.59 -7.64
N LEU A 611 -22.30 -32.41 -8.24
CA LEU A 611 -21.97 -31.18 -7.51
C LEU A 611 -23.02 -30.88 -6.44
N LEU A 612 -24.30 -30.90 -6.82
CA LEU A 612 -25.42 -30.60 -5.93
C LEU A 612 -25.58 -31.67 -4.85
N ALA A 613 -25.46 -32.95 -5.21
CA ALA A 613 -25.54 -34.06 -4.27
C ALA A 613 -24.39 -34.03 -3.25
N VAL A 614 -23.15 -33.82 -3.70
CA VAL A 614 -21.98 -33.70 -2.82
C VAL A 614 -22.09 -32.46 -1.92
N SER A 615 -22.57 -31.33 -2.45
CA SER A 615 -22.77 -30.12 -1.64
C SER A 615 -23.85 -30.34 -0.58
N ALA A 616 -25.00 -30.92 -0.94
CA ALA A 616 -26.07 -31.23 -0.01
C ALA A 616 -25.62 -32.23 1.06
N LEU A 617 -24.94 -33.31 0.65
CA LEU A 617 -24.40 -34.32 1.56
C LEU A 617 -23.38 -33.72 2.51
N SER A 618 -22.43 -32.92 2.00
CA SER A 618 -21.43 -32.23 2.82
C SER A 618 -22.09 -31.31 3.85
N PHE A 619 -23.10 -30.54 3.44
CA PHE A 619 -23.83 -29.63 4.32
C PHE A 619 -24.57 -30.41 5.43
N ILE A 620 -25.29 -31.47 5.07
CA ILE A 620 -26.04 -32.32 6.01
C ILE A 620 -25.09 -33.03 6.98
N VAL A 621 -24.05 -33.70 6.48
CA VAL A 621 -23.08 -34.45 7.30
C VAL A 621 -22.36 -33.53 8.27
N THR A 622 -22.03 -32.30 7.86
CA THR A 622 -21.38 -31.32 8.73
C THR A 622 -22.30 -30.87 9.86
N LEU A 623 -23.58 -30.58 9.58
CA LEU A 623 -24.49 -30.03 10.58
C LEU A 623 -25.22 -31.09 11.42
N PHE A 624 -25.28 -32.34 10.96
CA PHE A 624 -26.01 -33.41 11.66
C PHE A 624 -25.53 -33.67 13.10
N PRO A 625 -24.20 -33.69 13.39
CA PRO A 625 -23.70 -33.76 14.77
C PRO A 625 -24.10 -32.55 15.62
N TYR A 626 -24.32 -31.40 14.99
CA TYR A 626 -24.64 -30.11 15.63
C TYR A 626 -26.12 -29.73 15.46
N ARG A 627 -27.01 -30.71 15.29
CA ARG A 627 -28.44 -30.49 15.03
C ARG A 627 -29.14 -29.61 16.08
N GLU A 628 -28.69 -29.66 17.33
CA GLU A 628 -29.25 -28.83 18.41
C GLU A 628 -28.91 -27.35 18.21
N LEU A 629 -27.67 -27.04 17.79
CA LEU A 629 -27.26 -25.67 17.41
C LEU A 629 -28.04 -25.18 16.19
N VAL A 630 -28.34 -26.07 15.23
CA VAL A 630 -29.18 -25.73 14.08
C VAL A 630 -30.61 -25.41 14.54
N GLN A 631 -31.20 -26.23 15.40
CA GLN A 631 -32.55 -26.00 15.93
C GLN A 631 -32.66 -24.70 16.74
N ALA A 632 -31.64 -24.38 17.55
CA ALA A 632 -31.54 -23.09 18.24
C ALA A 632 -31.55 -21.91 17.26
N ARG A 633 -30.92 -22.07 16.09
CA ARG A 633 -30.89 -21.04 15.03
C ARG A 633 -32.14 -20.91 14.20
N THR A 634 -32.92 -21.98 14.03
CA THR A 634 -34.03 -22.03 13.06
C THR A 634 -35.42 -22.09 13.69
N ILE A 635 -35.57 -22.77 14.84
CA ILE A 635 -36.89 -23.10 15.44
C ILE A 635 -37.09 -22.37 16.77
N ASN A 636 -36.09 -22.38 17.65
CA ASN A 636 -36.20 -21.80 19.00
C ASN A 636 -35.60 -20.38 19.06
N THR A 637 -36.32 -19.39 18.51
CA THR A 637 -35.90 -17.97 18.53
C THR A 637 -36.07 -17.27 19.88
N THR A 638 -36.24 -18.01 20.98
CA THR A 638 -36.47 -17.46 22.33
C THR A 638 -35.19 -17.13 23.10
N SER A 639 -34.00 -17.33 22.53
CA SER A 639 -32.74 -16.86 23.13
C SER A 639 -32.67 -15.33 23.09
N HIS A 640 -32.33 -14.69 24.21
CA HIS A 640 -32.23 -13.23 24.35
C HIS A 640 -31.36 -12.55 23.27
N SER A 641 -30.32 -13.24 22.76
CA SER A 641 -29.42 -12.72 21.72
C SER A 641 -30.06 -12.61 20.33
N GLU A 642 -30.91 -13.57 19.94
CA GLU A 642 -31.60 -13.57 18.65
C GLU A 642 -32.76 -12.56 18.61
N GLU A 643 -33.50 -12.40 19.71
CA GLU A 643 -34.56 -11.40 19.82
C GLU A 643 -33.98 -9.98 19.74
N PHE A 644 -32.86 -9.71 20.44
CA PHE A 644 -32.15 -8.44 20.36
C PHE A 644 -31.66 -8.14 18.94
N SER A 645 -31.16 -9.16 18.21
CA SER A 645 -30.75 -8.99 16.81
C SER A 645 -31.93 -8.67 15.89
N PHE A 646 -33.10 -9.27 16.08
CA PHE A 646 -34.28 -9.00 15.24
C PHE A 646 -34.84 -7.60 15.48
N ILE A 647 -35.04 -7.22 16.75
CA ILE A 647 -35.55 -5.90 17.14
C ILE A 647 -34.57 -4.80 16.71
N GLY A 648 -33.27 -5.01 16.92
CA GLY A 648 -32.22 -4.07 16.48
C GLY A 648 -32.24 -3.82 14.97
N ARG A 649 -32.37 -4.87 14.15
CA ARG A 649 -32.46 -4.73 12.68
C ARG A 649 -33.72 -4.02 12.24
N ALA A 650 -34.87 -4.31 12.85
CA ALA A 650 -36.13 -3.63 12.55
C ALA A 650 -36.04 -2.13 12.87
N TRP A 651 -35.42 -1.79 14.00
CA TRP A 651 -35.17 -0.39 14.38
C TRP A 651 -34.23 0.32 13.40
N LEU A 652 -33.08 -0.28 13.06
CA LEU A 652 -32.12 0.29 12.10
C LEU A 652 -32.74 0.52 10.71
N ASN A 653 -33.55 -0.43 10.22
CA ASN A 653 -34.29 -0.27 8.96
C ASN A 653 -35.37 0.83 9.07
N GLY A 654 -36.01 0.96 10.23
CA GLY A 654 -36.94 2.05 10.52
C GLY A 654 -36.27 3.42 10.46
N GLU A 655 -35.06 3.55 11.03
CA GLU A 655 -34.27 4.78 10.95
C GLU A 655 -33.83 5.09 9.51
N ALA A 656 -33.45 4.09 8.71
CA ALA A 656 -33.17 4.27 7.29
C ALA A 656 -34.38 4.82 6.53
N ILE A 657 -35.59 4.31 6.79
CA ILE A 657 -36.83 4.82 6.17
C ILE A 657 -37.12 6.25 6.61
N LYS A 658 -36.89 6.60 7.89
CA LYS A 658 -37.04 7.99 8.36
C LYS A 658 -36.09 8.93 7.64
N MET A 659 -34.81 8.56 7.50
CA MET A 659 -33.82 9.37 6.76
C MET A 659 -34.20 9.54 5.29
N ILE A 660 -34.73 8.50 4.63
CA ILE A 660 -35.25 8.61 3.24
C ILE A 660 -36.40 9.61 3.16
N ARG A 661 -37.32 9.60 4.13
CA ARG A 661 -38.48 10.52 4.15
C ARG A 661 -38.07 11.96 4.37
N GLU A 662 -37.06 12.20 5.20
CA GLU A 662 -36.56 13.54 5.51
C GLU A 662 -35.66 14.10 4.40
N TYR A 663 -34.85 13.24 3.76
CA TYR A 663 -33.91 13.62 2.70
C TYR A 663 -34.14 12.81 1.41
N PRO A 664 -35.30 12.93 0.75
CA PRO A 664 -35.70 12.04 -0.35
C PRO A 664 -34.84 12.18 -1.60
N LEU A 665 -34.26 13.36 -1.87
CA LEU A 665 -33.45 13.58 -3.08
C LEU A 665 -31.96 13.37 -2.84
N THR A 666 -31.46 13.84 -1.70
CA THR A 666 -30.03 13.92 -1.41
C THR A 666 -29.55 12.74 -0.56
N GLY A 667 -30.42 12.15 0.26
CA GLY A 667 -29.99 11.34 1.40
C GLY A 667 -29.13 12.15 2.37
N VAL A 668 -28.41 11.45 3.23
CA VAL A 668 -27.51 12.04 4.25
C VAL A 668 -26.03 12.11 3.82
N GLY A 669 -25.69 11.58 2.63
CA GLY A 669 -24.32 11.43 2.15
C GLY A 669 -23.84 9.97 2.17
N ILE A 670 -23.04 9.57 1.17
CA ILE A 670 -22.47 8.21 1.11
C ILE A 670 -21.58 7.94 2.34
N GLY A 671 -21.80 6.82 3.03
CA GLY A 671 -21.09 6.48 4.27
C GLY A 671 -21.51 7.28 5.51
N SER A 672 -22.46 8.22 5.40
CA SER A 672 -22.86 9.08 6.51
C SER A 672 -24.08 8.59 7.30
N PHE A 673 -24.67 7.45 6.93
CA PHE A 673 -25.82 6.88 7.63
C PHE A 673 -25.58 6.76 9.13
N ILE A 674 -24.46 6.12 9.51
CA ILE A 674 -24.12 5.88 10.91
C ILE A 674 -23.77 7.16 11.68
N ILE A 675 -23.24 8.18 11.00
CA ILE A 675 -22.92 9.49 11.58
C ILE A 675 -24.22 10.20 11.96
N GLU A 676 -25.19 10.19 11.04
CA GLU A 676 -26.50 10.76 11.33
C GLU A 676 -27.28 9.95 12.38
N LEU A 677 -27.13 8.62 12.37
CA LEU A 677 -27.73 7.74 13.37
C LEU A 677 -27.17 8.03 14.77
N ALA A 678 -25.85 8.13 14.93
CA ALA A 678 -25.19 8.40 16.21
C ALA A 678 -25.69 9.70 16.87
N ARG A 679 -25.96 10.71 16.04
CA ARG A 679 -26.46 12.03 16.47
C ARG A 679 -27.91 11.98 16.98
N ARG A 680 -28.74 11.12 16.40
CA ARG A 680 -30.18 11.02 16.70
C ARG A 680 -30.50 9.97 17.75
N ALA A 681 -29.68 8.92 17.82
CA ALA A 681 -29.88 7.82 18.74
C ALA A 681 -29.48 8.22 20.16
N GLY A 682 -30.40 8.03 21.13
CA GLY A 682 -30.13 8.28 22.54
C GLY A 682 -28.95 7.46 23.09
N ALA A 683 -28.46 7.84 24.28
CA ALA A 683 -27.43 7.08 24.99
C ALA A 683 -27.92 5.64 25.25
N GLY A 684 -27.08 4.64 24.96
CA GLY A 684 -27.40 3.22 25.14
C GLY A 684 -27.87 2.48 23.88
N TYR A 685 -28.22 3.17 22.79
CA TYR A 685 -28.49 2.53 21.50
C TYR A 685 -27.20 2.12 20.79
N VAL A 686 -27.20 0.93 20.20
CA VAL A 686 -26.11 0.44 19.34
C VAL A 686 -26.16 1.18 18.00
N VAL A 687 -25.03 1.77 17.61
CA VAL A 687 -24.90 2.53 16.35
C VAL A 687 -24.24 1.62 15.30
N GLU A 688 -25.07 1.04 14.43
CA GLU A 688 -24.63 0.17 13.35
C GLU A 688 -25.36 0.53 12.04
N PRO A 689 -24.84 0.15 10.87
CA PRO A 689 -25.53 0.38 9.61
C PRO A 689 -26.82 -0.44 9.47
N ALA A 690 -27.78 0.08 8.69
CA ALA A 690 -28.97 -0.67 8.33
C ALA A 690 -28.59 -1.93 7.53
N HIS A 691 -29.05 -3.09 8.00
CA HIS A 691 -28.72 -4.42 7.46
C HIS A 691 -29.49 -4.75 6.17
N ASN A 692 -29.79 -3.74 5.35
CA ASN A 692 -30.48 -3.86 4.08
C ASN A 692 -29.90 -2.82 3.11
N VAL A 693 -29.04 -3.27 2.19
CA VAL A 693 -28.27 -2.39 1.30
C VAL A 693 -29.15 -1.50 0.42
N PRO A 694 -30.25 -1.97 -0.20
CA PRO A 694 -31.17 -1.08 -0.91
C PRO A 694 -31.70 0.07 -0.04
N LEU A 695 -32.18 -0.22 1.18
CA LEU A 695 -32.65 0.81 2.11
C LEU A 695 -31.52 1.73 2.55
N LEU A 696 -30.34 1.18 2.83
CA LEU A 696 -29.16 1.95 3.21
C LEU A 696 -28.72 2.91 2.10
N ALA A 697 -28.65 2.43 0.85
CA ALA A 697 -28.37 3.26 -0.32
C ALA A 697 -29.43 4.35 -0.49
N GLY A 698 -30.69 4.06 -0.19
CA GLY A 698 -31.76 5.06 -0.13
C GLY A 698 -31.54 6.12 0.94
N ALA A 699 -31.12 5.73 2.14
CA ALA A 699 -30.87 6.67 3.23
C ALA A 699 -29.65 7.56 2.96
N GLU A 700 -28.60 7.00 2.36
CA GLU A 700 -27.34 7.71 2.08
C GLU A 700 -27.40 8.58 0.82
N LEU A 701 -28.04 8.11 -0.26
CA LEU A 701 -28.05 8.77 -1.57
C LEU A 701 -29.46 9.21 -2.03
N GLY A 702 -30.46 9.09 -1.16
CA GLY A 702 -31.86 9.40 -1.47
C GLY A 702 -32.53 8.34 -2.37
N ILE A 703 -33.76 8.64 -2.78
CA ILE A 703 -34.52 7.87 -3.77
C ILE A 703 -33.73 7.64 -5.06
N PRO A 704 -32.94 8.60 -5.60
CA PRO A 704 -32.09 8.35 -6.76
C PRO A 704 -31.10 7.19 -6.56
N GLY A 705 -30.47 7.10 -5.38
CA GLY A 705 -29.56 6.00 -5.04
C GLY A 705 -30.27 4.66 -4.93
N LEU A 706 -31.42 4.61 -4.24
CA LEU A 706 -32.26 3.42 -4.15
C LEU A 706 -32.66 2.92 -5.55
N LEU A 707 -33.16 3.80 -6.41
CA LEU A 707 -33.56 3.47 -7.78
C LEU A 707 -32.38 2.98 -8.61
N ALA A 708 -31.18 3.57 -8.43
CA ALA A 708 -29.98 3.13 -9.13
C ALA A 708 -29.56 1.71 -8.72
N VAL A 709 -29.62 1.36 -7.43
CA VAL A 709 -29.35 -0.01 -6.94
C VAL A 709 -30.39 -1.01 -7.46
N LEU A 710 -31.67 -0.65 -7.47
CA LEU A 710 -32.74 -1.48 -8.03
C LEU A 710 -32.58 -1.68 -9.54
N ALA A 711 -32.30 -0.60 -10.29
CA ALA A 711 -32.06 -0.66 -11.72
C ALA A 711 -30.83 -1.51 -12.06
N LEU A 712 -29.76 -1.41 -11.26
CA LEU A 712 -28.57 -2.26 -11.41
C LEU A 712 -28.91 -3.74 -11.19
N SER A 713 -29.72 -4.04 -10.16
CA SER A 713 -30.16 -5.40 -9.85
C SER A 713 -31.05 -5.99 -10.96
N ILE A 714 -31.95 -5.18 -11.53
CA ILE A 714 -32.79 -5.58 -12.67
C ILE A 714 -31.92 -5.81 -13.92
N SER A 715 -31.00 -4.89 -14.22
CA SER A 715 -30.08 -5.00 -15.35
C SER A 715 -29.21 -6.26 -15.25
N PHE A 716 -28.71 -6.55 -14.05
CA PHE A 716 -28.03 -7.80 -13.72
C PHE A 716 -28.91 -9.02 -14.02
N GLY A 717 -30.15 -9.05 -13.49
CA GLY A 717 -31.08 -10.15 -13.70
C GLY A 717 -31.40 -10.43 -15.17
N VAL A 718 -31.63 -9.36 -15.96
CA VAL A 718 -31.83 -9.46 -17.42
C VAL A 718 -30.59 -10.05 -18.11
N ARG A 719 -29.39 -9.62 -17.73
CA ARG A 719 -28.14 -10.13 -18.31
C ARG A 719 -27.89 -11.59 -17.93
N LEU A 720 -28.18 -11.98 -16.68
CA LEU A 720 -28.11 -13.37 -16.23
C LEU A 720 -29.14 -14.25 -16.96
N PHE A 721 -30.33 -13.72 -17.25
CA PHE A 721 -31.34 -14.41 -18.04
C PHE A 721 -30.87 -14.67 -19.47
N LYS A 722 -30.25 -13.67 -20.12
CA LYS A 722 -29.80 -13.77 -21.51
C LYS A 722 -28.51 -14.57 -21.69
N THR A 723 -27.61 -14.57 -20.71
CA THR A 723 -26.30 -15.22 -20.87
C THR A 723 -26.41 -16.74 -21.05
N GLN A 724 -25.56 -17.24 -21.95
CA GLN A 724 -25.37 -18.65 -22.28
C GLN A 724 -23.96 -19.14 -21.90
N ASN A 725 -23.05 -18.23 -21.53
CA ASN A 725 -21.68 -18.57 -21.16
C ASN A 725 -21.67 -19.20 -19.76
N PRO A 726 -21.20 -20.46 -19.60
CA PRO A 726 -21.14 -21.14 -18.30
C PRO A 726 -20.39 -20.34 -17.22
N ASN A 727 -19.28 -19.68 -17.55
CA ASN A 727 -18.51 -18.91 -16.58
C ASN A 727 -19.28 -17.67 -16.10
N ALA A 728 -19.99 -16.99 -17.01
CA ALA A 728 -20.85 -15.87 -16.67
C ALA A 728 -22.07 -16.32 -15.82
N ILE A 729 -22.61 -17.52 -16.09
CA ILE A 729 -23.67 -18.10 -15.28
C ILE A 729 -23.17 -18.39 -13.87
N LEU A 730 -21.98 -18.97 -13.71
CA LEU A 730 -21.39 -19.25 -12.40
C LEU A 730 -21.14 -17.96 -11.59
N ALA A 731 -20.48 -16.96 -12.18
CA ALA A 731 -20.29 -15.66 -11.53
C ALA A 731 -21.62 -14.97 -11.22
N GLY A 732 -22.61 -15.08 -12.12
CA GLY A 732 -23.95 -14.55 -11.92
C GLY A 732 -24.69 -15.23 -10.79
N ALA A 733 -24.62 -16.56 -10.67
CA ALA A 733 -25.21 -17.30 -9.55
C ALA A 733 -24.62 -16.86 -8.20
N THR A 734 -23.29 -16.68 -8.14
CA THR A 734 -22.61 -16.14 -6.95
C THR A 734 -23.12 -14.73 -6.64
N LEU A 735 -23.23 -13.87 -7.65
CA LEU A 735 -23.73 -12.50 -7.49
C LEU A 735 -25.19 -12.48 -7.02
N THR A 736 -26.05 -13.38 -7.50
CA THR A 736 -27.43 -13.52 -6.99
C THR A 736 -27.43 -13.86 -5.50
N GLY A 737 -26.56 -14.76 -5.06
CA GLY A 737 -26.38 -15.08 -3.65
C GLY A 737 -25.90 -13.88 -2.83
N LEU A 738 -24.97 -13.07 -3.35
CA LEU A 738 -24.54 -11.83 -2.70
C LEU A 738 -25.66 -10.78 -2.63
N CYS A 739 -26.45 -10.61 -3.70
CA CYS A 739 -27.63 -9.74 -3.69
C CYS A 739 -28.64 -10.15 -2.61
N LEU A 740 -28.79 -11.46 -2.36
CA LEU A 740 -29.62 -11.96 -1.28
C LEU A 740 -29.02 -11.64 0.10
N ILE A 741 -27.71 -11.82 0.28
CA ILE A 741 -27.02 -11.45 1.52
C ILE A 741 -27.17 -9.95 1.79
N SER A 742 -27.09 -9.10 0.77
CA SER A 742 -27.29 -7.65 0.86
C SER A 742 -28.67 -7.23 1.38
N LEU A 743 -29.66 -8.14 1.45
CA LEU A 743 -30.97 -7.86 2.07
C LEU A 743 -30.95 -8.06 3.60
N PHE A 744 -29.91 -8.71 4.13
CA PHE A 744 -29.79 -9.09 5.55
C PHE A 744 -28.50 -8.62 6.22
N ASP A 745 -27.56 -8.04 5.45
CA ASP A 745 -26.27 -7.57 5.93
C ASP A 745 -25.74 -6.42 5.05
N HIS A 746 -24.88 -5.56 5.59
CA HIS A 746 -24.49 -4.27 5.00
C HIS A 746 -23.02 -4.20 4.54
N TYR A 747 -22.19 -5.19 4.89
CA TYR A 747 -20.74 -5.12 4.69
C TYR A 747 -20.32 -4.96 3.21
N LEU A 748 -21.11 -5.46 2.26
CA LEU A 748 -20.86 -5.31 0.82
C LEU A 748 -20.99 -3.85 0.31
N TRP A 749 -21.59 -2.97 1.12
CA TRP A 749 -21.75 -1.54 0.83
C TRP A 749 -20.85 -0.68 1.71
N THR A 750 -20.74 -1.02 2.99
CA THR A 750 -20.16 -0.15 4.05
C THR A 750 -18.68 -0.41 4.33
N LEU A 751 -18.19 -1.65 4.19
CA LEU A 751 -16.81 -2.01 4.47
C LEU A 751 -15.99 -2.09 3.17
N ALA A 752 -14.79 -1.52 3.15
CA ALA A 752 -13.91 -1.52 1.98
C ALA A 752 -13.63 -2.93 1.42
N PRO A 753 -13.20 -3.92 2.24
CA PRO A 753 -13.04 -5.29 1.77
C PRO A 753 -14.33 -5.91 1.22
N GLY A 754 -15.48 -5.60 1.83
CA GLY A 754 -16.79 -6.08 1.36
C GLY A 754 -17.19 -5.48 0.01
N ARG A 755 -16.97 -4.17 -0.18
CA ARG A 755 -17.17 -3.52 -1.48
C ARG A 755 -16.25 -4.11 -2.56
N LEU A 756 -15.00 -4.45 -2.21
CA LEU A 756 -14.08 -5.15 -3.11
C LEU A 756 -14.55 -6.57 -3.45
N MET A 757 -15.07 -7.33 -2.47
CA MET A 757 -15.66 -8.66 -2.71
C MET A 757 -16.80 -8.57 -3.74
N LEU A 758 -17.69 -7.59 -3.59
CA LEU A 758 -18.76 -7.32 -4.55
C LEU A 758 -18.20 -6.93 -5.93
N GLY A 759 -17.24 -6.00 -5.96
CA GLY A 759 -16.57 -5.53 -7.17
C GLY A 759 -15.86 -6.64 -7.95
N LEU A 760 -15.23 -7.58 -7.25
CA LEU A 760 -14.57 -8.74 -7.84
C LEU A 760 -15.58 -9.62 -8.59
N VAL A 761 -16.68 -10.02 -7.94
CA VAL A 761 -17.70 -10.86 -8.56
C VAL A 761 -18.43 -10.13 -9.70
N LEU A 762 -18.72 -8.83 -9.53
CA LEU A 762 -19.28 -7.98 -10.58
C LEU A 762 -18.35 -7.94 -11.81
N GLY A 763 -17.05 -7.73 -11.61
CA GLY A 763 -16.06 -7.70 -12.69
C GLY A 763 -15.96 -9.03 -13.42
N LEU A 764 -15.95 -10.15 -12.69
CA LEU A 764 -15.98 -11.50 -13.27
C LEU A 764 -17.25 -11.74 -14.10
N PHE A 765 -18.43 -11.37 -13.59
CA PHE A 765 -19.70 -11.52 -14.30
C PHE A 765 -19.72 -10.68 -15.59
N VAL A 766 -19.29 -9.42 -15.50
CA VAL A 766 -19.24 -8.51 -16.64
C VAL A 766 -18.25 -8.99 -17.70
N GLY A 767 -17.05 -9.40 -17.30
CA GLY A 767 -15.99 -9.83 -18.22
C GLY A 767 -16.28 -11.12 -18.96
N GLN A 768 -16.91 -12.10 -18.32
CA GLN A 768 -17.32 -13.34 -18.99
C GLN A 768 -18.56 -13.16 -19.86
N GLY A 769 -19.35 -12.10 -19.64
CA GLY A 769 -20.57 -11.82 -20.39
C GLY A 769 -20.37 -11.12 -21.74
N VAL A 770 -19.18 -10.57 -22.04
CA VAL A 770 -18.93 -9.82 -23.29
C VAL A 770 -18.65 -10.72 -24.49
N SER A 771 -18.24 -11.98 -24.25
CA SER A 771 -17.80 -12.90 -25.32
C SER A 771 -18.90 -13.35 -26.30
N HIS A 772 -20.16 -12.92 -26.12
CA HIS A 772 -21.29 -13.26 -26.99
C HIS A 772 -22.10 -12.06 -27.50
N GLU A 773 -21.68 -10.82 -27.20
CA GLU A 773 -22.32 -9.59 -27.72
C GLU A 773 -21.55 -8.97 -28.91
N ALA A 774 -20.57 -9.69 -29.47
CA ALA A 774 -19.82 -9.29 -30.67
C ALA A 774 -20.21 -10.12 -31.89
#